data_AF-A0ABC8WYS9-F1
#
_entry.id   AF-A0ABC8WYS9-F1
#
_cell.length_a   1.000
_cell.length_b   1.000
_cell.length_c   1.000
_cell.angle_alpha   90.00
_cell.angle_beta   90.00
_cell.angle_gamma   90.00
#
_symmetry.space_group_name_H-M   'P 1'
#
loop_
_entity.id
_entity.type
_entity.pdbx_description
1 polymer ?
#
loop_
_entity_poly.entity_id
_entity_poly.type
_entity_poly.pdbx_seq_one_letter_code
_entity_poly.pdbx_strand_id
1 'polypeptide(L)'
;MLASAARRSCRRSSSQIRRLLGSSAPPAVVPGPCIVPKRGNDILNDPWYNKDTAFPTTERDRLGLRGLLPPRVMSFKEQYERFINSYRSLENNTRGEPESMVALAKWRILNRLHDRNETLYFRVLIDNIKDFAPVIYTPTVGLVCENYSGLFRRPRGMYFSANDKGEMMSMIYNWPAEKVDMIVVTDGSRILGLGDLGVQGIGIPIGKLDLYVAAAGINPQKVLPVMLDVGTNNKKLLEDKLYLGLRQPRLEGEEYLAIVDEFMEAVRARWPKAVVQFEDFQMKWAFETLERYRNRFCTFNDDIQGTAGVALAGLLGAVRAQGLPLQDFPNQKIVVVGAGSAGIGVLNMAKQASLRMPGIHITEGHNQFWVLDKDGLITKAREGLDPAVAGFARGSGPDEIPDLQEGASLVEVVKKVKPHALLGLSGVGGIFNEEVLKAMKESDSPRPAVFAMSNPTTKAECTPDDVFKHVGENAIFASGSPFSNVALGNGKTGYANQANNMYLFPGIGLGALLSGARIISDGMLEAGAECLASYITDDDIQKGILFPPVSRHITAQVGAAVLRAAVAEDLAEGCDDVGPKELASMSEVPYYEEINITSLKFEPMAMSEVLTKLTVLLTVGNGGLRRSKNVVPHLQPPCEQKINRENLTGSTEADAPDILFERMYQTRICFGCLLLTIFHLVAHMESIFAEIDAHGPRIWLCIAPFICLDMIMSL
;
A
#
# COMPACT_ATOMS: atom_id res chain seq x y z
N MET A 1 51.25 -30.32 17.30
CA MET A 1 49.86 -30.81 17.20
C MET A 1 48.78 -29.71 17.13
N LEU A 2 49.12 -28.42 16.98
CA LEU A 2 48.13 -27.32 16.82
C LEU A 2 48.05 -26.73 15.40
N ALA A 3 48.84 -27.22 14.44
CA ALA A 3 48.82 -26.74 13.05
C ALA A 3 47.98 -27.61 12.07
N SER A 4 47.51 -28.79 12.48
CA SER A 4 46.68 -29.66 11.62
C SER A 4 45.16 -29.50 11.83
N ALA A 5 44.72 -28.87 12.92
CA ALA A 5 43.32 -28.57 13.17
C ALA A 5 42.79 -27.37 12.36
N ALA A 6 43.63 -26.34 12.15
CA ALA A 6 43.25 -25.15 11.38
C ALA A 6 43.06 -25.42 9.88
N ARG A 7 43.79 -26.39 9.30
CA ARG A 7 43.67 -26.74 7.86
C ARG A 7 42.48 -27.65 7.53
N ARG A 8 41.89 -28.34 8.51
CA ARG A 8 40.67 -29.15 8.32
C ARG A 8 39.37 -28.35 8.48
N SER A 9 39.39 -27.24 9.23
CA SER A 9 38.25 -26.32 9.36
C SER A 9 38.03 -25.49 8.08
N CYS A 10 39.12 -25.01 7.46
CA CYS A 10 39.04 -24.15 6.28
C CYS A 10 38.60 -24.86 4.98
N ARG A 11 38.75 -26.19 4.89
CA ARG A 11 38.27 -27.01 3.75
C ARG A 11 36.81 -27.47 3.86
N ARG A 12 36.19 -27.45 5.05
CA ARG A 12 34.75 -27.72 5.21
C ARG A 12 33.90 -26.48 4.93
N SER A 13 34.36 -25.30 5.35
CA SER A 13 33.70 -24.00 5.10
C SER A 13 33.60 -23.66 3.61
N SER A 14 34.67 -23.89 2.83
CA SER A 14 34.67 -23.60 1.37
C SER A 14 33.77 -24.54 0.55
N SER A 15 33.47 -25.75 1.04
CA SER A 15 32.55 -26.70 0.38
C SER A 15 31.07 -26.44 0.69
N GLN A 16 30.76 -25.82 1.85
CA GLN A 16 29.41 -25.35 2.19
C GLN A 16 29.09 -24.00 1.53
N ILE A 17 30.06 -23.10 1.42
CA ILE A 17 29.90 -21.82 0.73
C ILE A 17 29.70 -22.02 -0.79
N ARG A 18 30.34 -23.02 -1.42
CA ARG A 18 30.05 -23.38 -2.82
C ARG A 18 28.68 -24.06 -3.04
N ARG A 19 28.05 -24.64 -2.01
CA ARG A 19 26.65 -25.11 -2.11
C ARG A 19 25.65 -23.97 -1.94
N LEU A 20 25.98 -22.95 -1.16
CA LEU A 20 25.15 -21.74 -1.00
C LEU A 20 25.20 -20.82 -2.22
N LEU A 21 26.35 -20.75 -2.91
CA LEU A 21 26.51 -19.96 -4.15
C LEU A 21 26.00 -20.68 -5.43
N GLY A 22 25.55 -21.93 -5.31
CA GLY A 22 24.96 -22.71 -6.42
C GLY A 22 23.44 -22.67 -6.45
N SER A 23 22.80 -22.04 -5.46
CA SER A 23 21.38 -21.75 -5.48
C SER A 23 21.16 -20.53 -6.37
N SER A 24 21.07 -20.76 -7.69
CA SER A 24 20.28 -19.86 -8.54
C SER A 24 19.00 -19.56 -7.78
N ALA A 25 18.67 -18.27 -7.58
CA ALA A 25 17.33 -17.88 -7.15
C ALA A 25 16.34 -18.78 -7.91
N PRO A 26 15.37 -19.43 -7.22
CA PRO A 26 14.41 -20.26 -7.92
C PRO A 26 13.91 -19.41 -9.09
N PRO A 27 14.03 -19.89 -10.34
CA PRO A 27 13.50 -19.13 -11.47
C PRO A 27 12.07 -18.78 -11.08
N ALA A 28 11.73 -17.49 -11.17
CA ALA A 28 10.38 -17.01 -10.87
C ALA A 28 9.41 -18.04 -11.43
N VAL A 29 8.76 -18.79 -10.53
CA VAL A 29 7.95 -19.94 -10.91
C VAL A 29 6.83 -19.34 -11.72
N VAL A 30 6.97 -19.40 -13.06
CA VAL A 30 5.88 -19.08 -13.96
C VAL A 30 4.75 -19.98 -13.48
N PRO A 31 3.65 -19.42 -12.94
CA PRO A 31 2.58 -20.24 -12.42
C PRO A 31 2.19 -21.22 -13.50
N GLY A 32 2.15 -22.52 -13.16
CA GLY A 32 1.63 -23.53 -14.08
C GLY A 32 0.22 -23.14 -14.55
N PRO A 33 -0.24 -23.67 -15.69
CA PRO A 33 -1.58 -23.36 -16.18
C PRO A 33 -2.63 -23.64 -15.09
N CYS A 34 -3.44 -22.63 -14.77
CA CYS A 34 -4.53 -22.77 -13.81
C CYS A 34 -5.60 -23.70 -14.39
N ILE A 35 -5.96 -24.75 -13.64
CA ILE A 35 -7.03 -25.67 -14.03
C ILE A 35 -8.36 -24.98 -13.73
N VAL A 36 -9.11 -24.66 -14.78
CA VAL A 36 -10.43 -24.03 -14.66
C VAL A 36 -11.51 -25.05 -15.02
N PRO A 37 -12.39 -25.44 -14.08
CA PRO A 37 -13.46 -26.40 -14.36
C PRO A 37 -14.61 -25.78 -15.19
N LYS A 38 -14.68 -24.45 -15.28
CA LYS A 38 -15.73 -23.69 -15.97
C LYS A 38 -15.51 -23.64 -17.48
N ARG A 39 -16.59 -23.70 -18.27
CA ARG A 39 -16.60 -23.66 -19.74
C ARG A 39 -17.79 -22.83 -20.25
N GLY A 40 -17.78 -22.46 -21.52
CA GLY A 40 -18.88 -21.72 -22.15
C GLY A 40 -19.18 -20.39 -21.47
N ASN A 41 -20.46 -20.12 -21.20
CA ASN A 41 -20.86 -18.88 -20.53
C ASN A 41 -20.42 -18.81 -19.05
N ASP A 42 -20.13 -19.93 -18.40
CA ASP A 42 -19.77 -19.92 -16.98
C ASP A 42 -18.41 -19.25 -16.75
N ILE A 43 -17.45 -19.46 -17.65
CA ILE A 43 -16.15 -18.78 -17.58
C ILE A 43 -16.24 -17.33 -18.04
N LEU A 44 -17.13 -16.99 -18.99
CA LEU A 44 -17.32 -15.60 -19.44
C LEU A 44 -18.00 -14.73 -18.38
N ASN A 45 -18.81 -15.33 -17.50
CA ASN A 45 -19.46 -14.64 -16.38
C ASN A 45 -18.62 -14.61 -15.11
N ASP A 46 -17.49 -15.32 -15.07
CA ASP A 46 -16.59 -15.33 -13.93
C ASP A 46 -15.45 -14.31 -14.14
N PRO A 47 -15.45 -13.18 -13.41
CA PRO A 47 -14.45 -12.14 -13.57
C PRO A 47 -13.02 -12.60 -13.19
N TRP A 48 -12.86 -13.68 -12.43
CA TRP A 48 -11.55 -14.25 -12.08
C TRP A 48 -10.85 -14.89 -13.27
N TYR A 49 -11.61 -15.45 -14.22
CA TYR A 49 -11.06 -16.20 -15.35
C TYR A 49 -11.35 -15.56 -16.71
N ASN A 50 -12.35 -14.68 -16.80
CA ASN A 50 -12.72 -14.06 -18.06
C ASN A 50 -11.61 -13.14 -18.60
N LYS A 51 -11.18 -13.42 -19.83
CA LYS A 51 -10.20 -12.62 -20.59
C LYS A 51 -10.86 -11.74 -21.67
N ASP A 52 -12.19 -11.66 -21.70
CA ASP A 52 -12.97 -11.01 -22.74
C ASP A 52 -12.52 -11.47 -24.15
N THR A 53 -12.17 -10.54 -25.02
CA THR A 53 -11.72 -10.81 -26.38
C THR A 53 -10.28 -11.34 -26.48
N ALA A 54 -9.55 -11.49 -25.36
CA ALA A 54 -8.15 -11.93 -25.32
C ALA A 54 -7.98 -13.44 -25.22
N PHE A 55 -9.06 -14.21 -25.04
CA PHE A 55 -8.98 -15.66 -25.18
C PHE A 55 -8.40 -16.02 -26.57
N PRO A 56 -7.22 -16.66 -26.64
CA PRO A 56 -6.66 -17.17 -27.89
C PRO A 56 -7.59 -18.20 -28.50
N THR A 57 -7.52 -18.41 -29.82
CA THR A 57 -8.38 -19.37 -30.54
C THR A 57 -8.34 -20.77 -29.92
N THR A 58 -7.16 -21.22 -29.46
CA THR A 58 -6.97 -22.51 -28.79
C THR A 58 -7.73 -22.61 -27.47
N GLU A 59 -7.74 -21.55 -26.65
CA GLU A 59 -8.53 -21.49 -25.42
C GLU A 59 -10.02 -21.41 -25.75
N ARG A 60 -10.42 -20.65 -26.79
CA ARG A 60 -11.82 -20.59 -27.22
C ARG A 60 -12.36 -21.95 -27.64
N ASP A 61 -11.56 -22.79 -28.30
CA ASP A 61 -11.98 -24.15 -28.67
C ASP A 61 -12.06 -25.07 -27.45
N ARG A 62 -11.01 -25.07 -26.63
CA ARG A 62 -10.93 -25.92 -25.43
C ARG A 62 -11.98 -25.57 -24.39
N LEU A 63 -12.34 -24.30 -24.25
CA LEU A 63 -13.29 -23.81 -23.25
C LEU A 63 -14.70 -23.64 -23.82
N GLY A 64 -14.95 -23.95 -25.10
CA GLY A 64 -16.28 -23.86 -25.72
C GLY A 64 -16.79 -22.41 -25.89
N LEU A 65 -15.89 -21.48 -26.22
CA LEU A 65 -16.17 -20.04 -26.38
C LEU A 65 -16.26 -19.59 -27.84
N ARG A 66 -15.86 -20.44 -28.80
CA ARG A 66 -16.00 -20.13 -30.23
C ARG A 66 -17.49 -19.94 -30.55
N GLY A 67 -17.83 -18.80 -31.16
CA GLY A 67 -19.21 -18.40 -31.44
C GLY A 67 -19.88 -17.57 -30.34
N LEU A 68 -19.31 -17.53 -29.13
CA LEU A 68 -19.81 -16.70 -28.01
C LEU A 68 -19.12 -15.33 -27.94
N LEU A 69 -17.97 -15.18 -28.61
CA LEU A 69 -17.17 -13.94 -28.64
C LEU A 69 -16.99 -13.45 -30.08
N PRO A 70 -16.84 -12.13 -30.30
CA PRO A 70 -16.45 -11.59 -31.60
C PRO A 70 -15.20 -12.28 -32.17
N PRO A 71 -15.09 -12.50 -33.49
CA PRO A 71 -14.05 -13.35 -34.08
C PRO A 71 -12.63 -12.79 -33.94
N ARG A 72 -12.48 -11.47 -33.76
CA ARG A 72 -11.17 -10.86 -33.51
C ARG A 72 -10.68 -11.21 -32.09
N VAL A 73 -9.47 -11.76 -32.02
CA VAL A 73 -8.71 -11.87 -30.77
C VAL A 73 -7.97 -10.55 -30.56
N MET A 74 -8.17 -9.91 -29.41
CA MET A 74 -7.47 -8.68 -29.04
C MET A 74 -6.41 -9.01 -27.98
N SER A 75 -5.21 -8.47 -28.15
CA SER A 75 -4.19 -8.50 -27.12
C SER A 75 -4.66 -7.77 -25.85
N PHE A 76 -4.00 -8.08 -24.73
CA PHE A 76 -4.26 -7.40 -23.47
C PHE A 76 -4.11 -5.87 -23.59
N LYS A 77 -3.05 -5.41 -24.29
CA LYS A 77 -2.77 -4.00 -24.53
C LYS A 77 -3.90 -3.30 -25.31
N GLU A 78 -4.41 -3.92 -26.37
CA GLU A 78 -5.53 -3.34 -27.14
C GLU A 78 -6.81 -3.24 -26.31
N GLN A 79 -7.07 -4.20 -25.42
CA GLN A 79 -8.23 -4.12 -24.51
C GLN A 79 -8.09 -3.01 -23.48
N TYR A 80 -6.89 -2.86 -22.91
CA TYR A 80 -6.54 -1.76 -22.02
C TYR A 80 -6.77 -0.41 -22.71
N GLU A 81 -6.23 -0.22 -23.92
CA GLU A 81 -6.41 1.00 -24.70
C GLU A 81 -7.88 1.26 -25.03
N ARG A 82 -8.63 0.22 -25.41
CA ARG A 82 -10.08 0.32 -25.64
C ARG A 82 -10.83 0.78 -24.39
N PHE A 83 -10.48 0.26 -23.23
CA PHE A 83 -11.09 0.68 -21.97
C PHE A 83 -10.75 2.13 -21.64
N ILE A 84 -9.46 2.52 -21.70
CA ILE A 84 -9.02 3.89 -21.41
C ILE A 84 -9.66 4.89 -22.38
N ASN A 85 -9.80 4.56 -23.67
CA ASN A 85 -10.51 5.39 -24.64
C ASN A 85 -11.99 5.57 -24.29
N SER A 86 -12.65 4.50 -23.80
CA SER A 86 -14.04 4.57 -23.34
C SER A 86 -14.16 5.43 -22.08
N TYR A 87 -13.22 5.31 -21.14
CA TYR A 87 -13.16 6.13 -19.94
C TYR A 87 -12.95 7.61 -20.27
N ARG A 88 -11.98 7.95 -21.14
CA ARG A 88 -11.76 9.33 -21.61
C ARG A 88 -12.96 9.89 -22.35
N SER A 89 -13.65 9.05 -23.15
CA SER A 89 -14.90 9.48 -23.79
C SER A 89 -15.97 9.81 -22.76
N LEU A 90 -16.09 9.03 -21.68
CA LEU A 90 -17.00 9.34 -20.58
C LEU A 90 -16.64 10.67 -19.94
N GLU A 91 -15.36 10.92 -19.64
CA GLU A 91 -14.90 12.19 -19.10
C GLU A 91 -15.25 13.38 -20.01
N ASN A 92 -15.05 13.22 -21.32
CA ASN A 92 -15.39 14.26 -22.29
C ASN A 92 -16.90 14.50 -22.36
N ASN A 93 -17.70 13.44 -22.35
CA ASN A 93 -19.17 13.53 -22.47
C ASN A 93 -19.85 14.04 -21.19
N THR A 94 -19.14 14.05 -20.06
CA THR A 94 -19.65 14.49 -18.76
C THR A 94 -19.03 15.82 -18.32
N ARG A 95 -18.32 16.53 -19.22
CA ARG A 95 -17.78 17.86 -18.93
C ARG A 95 -18.91 18.85 -18.67
N GLY A 96 -18.81 19.56 -17.55
CA GLY A 96 -19.80 20.56 -17.13
C GLY A 96 -20.98 19.98 -16.34
N GLU A 97 -21.06 18.65 -16.21
CA GLU A 97 -22.04 18.00 -15.34
C GLU A 97 -21.65 18.13 -13.85
N PRO A 98 -22.61 17.98 -12.92
CA PRO A 98 -22.32 18.01 -11.49
C PRO A 98 -21.28 16.96 -11.08
N GLU A 99 -20.31 17.35 -10.26
CA GLU A 99 -19.19 16.50 -9.85
C GLU A 99 -19.62 15.13 -9.29
N SER A 100 -20.68 15.10 -8.49
CA SER A 100 -21.27 13.87 -7.94
C SER A 100 -21.77 12.92 -9.04
N MET A 101 -22.38 13.45 -10.09
CA MET A 101 -22.85 12.65 -11.23
C MET A 101 -21.67 12.08 -12.02
N VAL A 102 -20.66 12.91 -12.27
CA VAL A 102 -19.41 12.51 -12.95
C VAL A 102 -18.70 11.41 -12.16
N ALA A 103 -18.55 11.59 -10.85
CA ALA A 103 -17.91 10.64 -9.95
C ALA A 103 -18.61 9.27 -9.97
N LEU A 104 -19.94 9.26 -9.85
CA LEU A 104 -20.72 8.01 -9.96
C LEU A 104 -20.62 7.37 -11.34
N ALA A 105 -20.58 8.16 -12.42
CA ALA A 105 -20.44 7.62 -13.77
C ALA A 105 -19.06 6.95 -13.95
N LYS A 106 -17.99 7.61 -13.48
CA LYS A 106 -16.62 7.07 -13.46
C LYS A 106 -16.52 5.79 -12.63
N TRP A 107 -17.15 5.77 -11.46
CA TRP A 107 -17.22 4.57 -10.64
C TRP A 107 -17.97 3.44 -11.35
N ARG A 108 -19.13 3.71 -11.97
CA ARG A 108 -19.93 2.70 -12.68
C ARG A 108 -19.16 2.02 -13.82
N ILE A 109 -18.37 2.77 -14.60
CA ILE A 109 -17.59 2.17 -15.70
C ILE A 109 -16.46 1.29 -15.17
N LEU A 110 -15.81 1.68 -14.07
CA LEU A 110 -14.80 0.87 -13.38
C LEU A 110 -15.42 -0.38 -12.75
N ASN A 111 -16.53 -0.24 -12.02
CA ASN A 111 -17.23 -1.39 -11.42
C ASN A 111 -17.73 -2.39 -12.47
N ARG A 112 -18.19 -1.92 -13.63
CA ARG A 112 -18.53 -2.81 -14.76
C ARG A 112 -17.33 -3.56 -15.33
N LEU A 113 -16.15 -2.95 -15.31
CA LEU A 113 -14.92 -3.64 -15.69
C LEU A 113 -14.56 -4.68 -14.62
N HIS A 114 -14.65 -4.30 -13.34
CA HIS A 114 -14.43 -5.20 -12.22
C HIS A 114 -15.34 -6.44 -12.32
N ASP A 115 -16.64 -6.26 -12.58
CA ASP A 115 -17.66 -7.33 -12.72
C ASP A 115 -17.49 -8.22 -13.93
N ARG A 116 -16.60 -7.85 -14.85
CA ARG A 116 -16.39 -8.56 -16.10
C ARG A 116 -15.03 -9.21 -16.19
N ASN A 117 -13.95 -8.50 -15.86
CA ASN A 117 -12.58 -8.92 -16.10
C ASN A 117 -11.67 -8.29 -15.04
N GLU A 118 -11.41 -9.06 -13.99
CA GLU A 118 -10.71 -8.58 -12.79
C GLU A 118 -9.21 -8.35 -13.06
N THR A 119 -8.62 -9.16 -13.95
CA THR A 119 -7.23 -8.98 -14.37
C THR A 119 -7.06 -7.63 -15.08
N LEU A 120 -7.96 -7.29 -16.02
CA LEU A 120 -7.91 -6.00 -16.70
C LEU A 120 -8.26 -4.84 -15.76
N TYR A 121 -9.24 -5.03 -14.87
CA TYR A 121 -9.60 -4.05 -13.84
C TYR A 121 -8.39 -3.63 -13.00
N PHE A 122 -7.73 -4.59 -12.36
CA PHE A 122 -6.60 -4.26 -11.50
C PHE A 122 -5.43 -3.71 -12.29
N ARG A 123 -5.18 -4.17 -13.51
CA ARG A 123 -4.12 -3.57 -14.34
C ARG A 123 -4.38 -2.10 -14.67
N VAL A 124 -5.63 -1.76 -15.00
CA VAL A 124 -6.09 -0.39 -15.20
C VAL A 124 -5.92 0.44 -13.93
N LEU A 125 -6.29 -0.09 -12.77
CA LEU A 125 -6.08 0.60 -11.50
C LEU A 125 -4.61 0.84 -11.18
N ILE A 126 -3.76 -0.18 -11.31
CA ILE A 126 -2.34 -0.11 -10.96
C ILE A 126 -1.61 0.92 -11.80
N ASP A 127 -1.84 0.92 -13.11
CA ASP A 127 -1.16 1.82 -14.04
C ASP A 127 -1.62 3.28 -13.88
N ASN A 128 -2.77 3.53 -13.22
CA ASN A 128 -3.37 4.86 -13.09
C ASN A 128 -3.87 5.14 -11.66
N ILE A 129 -3.20 4.59 -10.64
CA ILE A 129 -3.72 4.57 -9.25
C ILE A 129 -3.98 5.97 -8.71
N LYS A 130 -3.17 6.95 -9.10
CA LYS A 130 -3.34 8.36 -8.71
C LYS A 130 -4.70 8.92 -9.13
N ASP A 131 -5.17 8.55 -10.32
CA ASP A 131 -6.41 9.09 -10.89
C ASP A 131 -7.63 8.24 -10.52
N PHE A 132 -7.44 6.94 -10.29
CA PHE A 132 -8.54 6.02 -10.00
C PHE A 132 -8.76 5.72 -8.53
N ALA A 133 -7.77 5.89 -7.64
CA ALA A 133 -7.97 5.74 -6.19
C ALA A 133 -9.10 6.65 -5.67
N PRO A 134 -9.21 7.94 -6.07
CA PRO A 134 -10.33 8.79 -5.64
C PRO A 134 -11.70 8.38 -6.20
N VAL A 135 -11.73 7.54 -7.24
CA VAL A 135 -12.96 7.05 -7.88
C VAL A 135 -13.44 5.76 -7.23
N ILE A 136 -12.54 4.83 -6.91
CA ILE A 136 -12.90 3.54 -6.28
C ILE A 136 -12.98 3.62 -4.76
N TYR A 137 -12.35 4.64 -4.16
CA TYR A 137 -12.31 4.89 -2.73
C TYR A 137 -12.73 6.34 -2.44
N THR A 138 -12.21 6.97 -1.39
CA THR A 138 -12.57 8.32 -0.97
C THR A 138 -12.14 9.36 -2.02
N PRO A 139 -13.01 10.31 -2.39
CA PRO A 139 -14.33 10.58 -1.79
C PRO A 139 -15.52 9.86 -2.45
N THR A 140 -15.36 9.32 -3.66
CA THR A 140 -16.48 8.80 -4.48
C THR A 140 -17.21 7.62 -3.83
N VAL A 141 -16.50 6.76 -3.09
CA VAL A 141 -17.09 5.59 -2.42
C VAL A 141 -18.16 5.98 -1.40
N GLY A 142 -18.05 7.15 -0.76
CA GLY A 142 -19.08 7.65 0.15
C GLY A 142 -20.40 7.87 -0.58
N LEU A 143 -20.34 8.52 -1.75
CA LEU A 143 -21.51 8.74 -2.61
C LEU A 143 -22.08 7.43 -3.16
N VAL A 144 -21.23 6.45 -3.44
CA VAL A 144 -21.67 5.09 -3.79
C VAL A 144 -22.43 4.45 -2.62
N CYS A 145 -21.93 4.58 -1.40
CA CYS A 145 -22.59 4.06 -0.20
C CYS A 145 -23.91 4.78 0.08
N GLU A 146 -24.04 6.08 -0.14
CA GLU A 146 -25.34 6.77 0.02
C GLU A 146 -26.41 6.22 -0.94
N ASN A 147 -26.00 5.74 -2.12
CA ASN A 147 -26.89 5.30 -3.20
C ASN A 147 -26.86 3.78 -3.43
N TYR A 148 -26.23 2.99 -2.55
CA TYR A 148 -25.84 1.61 -2.84
C TYR A 148 -27.02 0.72 -3.22
N SER A 149 -28.15 0.83 -2.51
CA SER A 149 -29.33 -0.01 -2.76
C SER A 149 -29.84 0.12 -4.20
N GLY A 150 -29.84 1.34 -4.77
CA GLY A 150 -30.19 1.58 -6.17
C GLY A 150 -29.07 1.23 -7.17
N LEU A 151 -27.83 1.22 -6.72
CA LEU A 151 -26.64 0.88 -7.51
C LEU A 151 -26.35 -0.61 -7.56
N PHE A 152 -26.91 -1.43 -6.65
CA PHE A 152 -26.65 -2.86 -6.54
C PHE A 152 -26.94 -3.58 -7.87
N ARG A 153 -25.98 -4.40 -8.34
CA ARG A 153 -26.10 -5.19 -9.57
C ARG A 153 -25.59 -6.62 -9.39
N ARG A 154 -24.37 -6.78 -8.89
CA ARG A 154 -23.75 -8.06 -8.56
C ARG A 154 -23.16 -7.97 -7.15
N PRO A 155 -23.31 -9.02 -6.32
CA PRO A 155 -22.69 -9.03 -4.99
C PRO A 155 -21.17 -9.19 -5.10
N ARG A 156 -20.42 -8.49 -4.24
CA ARG A 156 -18.94 -8.52 -4.16
C ARG A 156 -18.40 -8.80 -2.76
N GLY A 157 -19.24 -9.25 -1.85
CA GLY A 157 -18.85 -9.53 -0.48
C GLY A 157 -19.86 -10.45 0.18
N MET A 158 -19.58 -10.82 1.43
CA MET A 158 -20.49 -11.59 2.27
C MET A 158 -21.27 -10.66 3.19
N TYR A 159 -22.54 -11.00 3.39
CA TYR A 159 -23.45 -10.28 4.27
C TYR A 159 -23.87 -11.26 5.37
N PHE A 160 -23.61 -10.89 6.61
CA PHE A 160 -24.08 -11.61 7.79
C PHE A 160 -25.04 -10.70 8.54
N SER A 161 -26.27 -11.16 8.74
CA SER A 161 -27.30 -10.37 9.39
C SER A 161 -27.54 -10.84 10.83
N ALA A 162 -28.21 -10.01 11.63
CA ALA A 162 -28.68 -10.41 12.96
C ALA A 162 -29.56 -11.68 12.94
N ASN A 163 -30.24 -11.96 11.82
CA ASN A 163 -31.09 -13.14 11.67
C ASN A 163 -30.30 -14.43 11.41
N ASP A 164 -29.01 -14.32 11.09
CA ASP A 164 -28.13 -15.45 10.79
C ASP A 164 -27.39 -15.98 12.02
N LYS A 165 -27.73 -15.47 13.21
CA LYS A 165 -27.14 -15.92 14.47
C LYS A 165 -27.30 -17.43 14.65
N GLY A 166 -26.19 -18.11 14.89
CA GLY A 166 -26.08 -19.56 15.01
C GLY A 166 -25.70 -20.28 13.71
N GLU A 167 -25.74 -19.59 12.57
CA GLU A 167 -25.51 -20.17 11.24
C GLU A 167 -24.23 -19.64 10.56
N MET A 168 -23.53 -18.64 11.12
CA MET A 168 -22.41 -17.99 10.42
C MET A 168 -21.24 -18.96 10.16
N MET A 169 -21.05 -19.92 11.06
CA MET A 169 -20.08 -21.02 10.93
C MET A 169 -20.32 -21.88 9.69
N SER A 170 -21.58 -22.08 9.28
CA SER A 170 -21.92 -22.82 8.07
C SER A 170 -21.89 -21.90 6.85
N MET A 171 -22.39 -20.66 7.00
CA MET A 171 -22.46 -19.66 5.93
C MET A 171 -21.09 -19.24 5.40
N ILE A 172 -20.05 -19.19 6.25
CA ILE A 172 -18.69 -18.86 5.82
C ILE A 172 -18.24 -19.80 4.69
N TYR A 173 -18.70 -21.06 4.72
CA TYR A 173 -18.97 -22.05 3.63
C TYR A 173 -19.12 -21.51 2.20
N ASN A 174 -19.99 -20.53 2.05
CA ASN A 174 -20.51 -20.11 0.76
C ASN A 174 -19.51 -19.23 -0.03
N TRP A 175 -18.46 -18.72 0.61
CA TRP A 175 -17.42 -18.01 -0.12
C TRP A 175 -16.67 -18.96 -1.07
N PRO A 176 -16.53 -18.63 -2.36
CA PRO A 176 -15.95 -19.54 -3.34
C PRO A 176 -14.45 -19.78 -3.18
N ALA A 177 -13.72 -18.87 -2.52
CA ALA A 177 -12.28 -19.02 -2.31
C ALA A 177 -11.99 -19.98 -1.14
N GLU A 178 -11.14 -20.98 -1.39
CA GLU A 178 -10.69 -21.91 -0.35
C GLU A 178 -9.83 -21.20 0.71
N LYS A 179 -8.97 -20.26 0.29
CA LYS A 179 -8.10 -19.46 1.15
C LYS A 179 -8.46 -17.98 1.04
N VAL A 180 -8.65 -17.33 2.18
CA VAL A 180 -8.74 -15.87 2.30
C VAL A 180 -7.58 -15.39 3.17
N ASP A 181 -6.87 -14.39 2.67
CA ASP A 181 -5.68 -13.81 3.30
C ASP A 181 -6.03 -12.45 3.96
N MET A 182 -6.98 -11.69 3.41
CA MET A 182 -7.36 -10.36 3.89
C MET A 182 -8.88 -10.16 3.91
N ILE A 183 -9.41 -9.73 5.05
CA ILE A 183 -10.83 -9.41 5.25
C ILE A 183 -10.92 -7.96 5.69
N VAL A 184 -11.85 -7.21 5.08
CA VAL A 184 -12.28 -5.91 5.61
C VAL A 184 -13.75 -6.04 5.98
N VAL A 185 -14.07 -5.76 7.24
CA VAL A 185 -15.42 -5.86 7.80
C VAL A 185 -15.92 -4.50 8.24
N THR A 186 -17.20 -4.22 8.00
CA THR A 186 -17.91 -3.06 8.52
C THR A 186 -19.32 -3.44 8.96
N ASP A 187 -19.89 -2.71 9.91
CA ASP A 187 -21.34 -2.74 10.22
C ASP A 187 -22.10 -1.53 9.63
N GLY A 188 -21.39 -0.67 8.90
CA GLY A 188 -21.90 0.54 8.25
C GLY A 188 -22.48 1.59 9.20
N SER A 189 -22.15 1.53 10.50
CA SER A 189 -22.73 2.38 11.52
C SER A 189 -22.13 3.77 11.59
N ARG A 190 -20.94 3.97 11.02
CA ARG A 190 -20.23 5.25 11.00
C ARG A 190 -19.38 5.39 9.73
N ILE A 191 -20.02 5.33 8.56
CA ILE A 191 -19.35 5.62 7.29
C ILE A 191 -18.78 7.04 7.35
N LEU A 192 -17.47 7.18 7.12
CA LEU A 192 -16.72 8.41 7.37
C LEU A 192 -17.42 9.65 6.81
N GLY A 193 -17.89 10.52 7.72
CA GLY A 193 -18.54 11.78 7.35
C GLY A 193 -20.02 11.71 6.98
N LEU A 194 -20.56 10.51 6.79
CA LEU A 194 -21.92 10.24 6.32
C LEU A 194 -22.80 9.58 7.39
N GLY A 195 -22.18 8.99 8.42
CA GLY A 195 -22.88 8.39 9.55
C GLY A 195 -23.40 6.99 9.26
N ASP A 196 -24.56 6.65 9.80
CA ASP A 196 -25.15 5.32 9.68
C ASP A 196 -25.77 5.11 8.30
N LEU A 197 -25.17 4.24 7.49
CA LEU A 197 -25.68 3.81 6.18
C LEU A 197 -26.08 2.33 6.15
N GLY A 198 -25.98 1.61 7.28
CA GLY A 198 -26.22 0.18 7.40
C GLY A 198 -25.56 -0.64 6.27
N VAL A 199 -26.30 -1.58 5.67
CA VAL A 199 -25.82 -2.42 4.54
C VAL A 199 -25.26 -1.64 3.36
N GLN A 200 -25.65 -0.38 3.15
CA GLN A 200 -25.10 0.39 2.04
C GLN A 200 -23.61 0.68 2.21
N GLY A 201 -23.07 0.56 3.43
CA GLY A 201 -21.67 0.73 3.76
C GLY A 201 -20.71 -0.31 3.15
N ILE A 202 -21.22 -1.39 2.52
CA ILE A 202 -20.38 -2.47 1.96
C ILE A 202 -19.46 -1.98 0.84
N GLY A 203 -19.76 -0.82 0.24
CA GLY A 203 -18.87 -0.15 -0.69
C GLY A 203 -17.50 0.16 -0.10
N ILE A 204 -17.40 0.41 1.21
CA ILE A 204 -16.14 0.72 1.90
C ILE A 204 -15.20 -0.50 1.94
N PRO A 205 -15.60 -1.69 2.48
CA PRO A 205 -14.79 -2.89 2.38
C PRO A 205 -14.34 -3.24 0.95
N ILE A 206 -15.23 -3.08 -0.04
CA ILE A 206 -14.89 -3.34 -1.45
C ILE A 206 -13.78 -2.39 -1.91
N GLY A 207 -13.95 -1.08 -1.71
CA GLY A 207 -12.95 -0.08 -2.13
C GLY A 207 -11.61 -0.23 -1.40
N LYS A 208 -11.62 -0.59 -0.11
CA LYS A 208 -10.39 -0.85 0.64
C LYS A 208 -9.64 -2.07 0.15
N LEU A 209 -10.36 -3.16 -0.13
CA LEU A 209 -9.74 -4.37 -0.66
C LEU A 209 -9.22 -4.18 -2.09
N ASP A 210 -9.87 -3.35 -2.90
CA ASP A 210 -9.33 -2.93 -4.19
C ASP A 210 -7.97 -2.21 -4.03
N LEU A 211 -7.81 -1.38 -3.00
CA LEU A 211 -6.54 -0.75 -2.66
C LEU A 211 -5.51 -1.73 -2.09
N TYR A 212 -5.91 -2.76 -1.34
CA TYR A 212 -4.99 -3.84 -0.96
C TYR A 212 -4.43 -4.57 -2.17
N VAL A 213 -5.28 -4.90 -3.14
CA VAL A 213 -4.84 -5.56 -4.38
C VAL A 213 -4.00 -4.59 -5.22
N ALA A 214 -4.48 -3.36 -5.43
CA ALA A 214 -3.85 -2.39 -6.30
C ALA A 214 -2.58 -1.77 -5.70
N ALA A 215 -2.46 -1.57 -4.40
CA ALA A 215 -1.29 -0.95 -3.76
C ALA A 215 -0.35 -1.97 -3.10
N ALA A 216 -0.87 -3.00 -2.43
CA ALA A 216 -0.06 -4.01 -1.76
C ALA A 216 0.21 -5.28 -2.60
N GLY A 217 -0.57 -5.50 -3.66
CA GLY A 217 -0.39 -6.69 -4.52
C GLY A 217 -0.97 -7.97 -3.91
N ILE A 218 -1.89 -7.86 -2.95
CA ILE A 218 -2.63 -9.01 -2.42
C ILE A 218 -3.43 -9.65 -3.56
N ASN A 219 -3.51 -10.99 -3.57
CA ASN A 219 -4.25 -11.70 -4.60
C ASN A 219 -5.76 -11.39 -4.49
N PRO A 220 -6.41 -10.91 -5.56
CA PRO A 220 -7.83 -10.56 -5.54
C PRO A 220 -8.79 -11.72 -5.25
N GLN A 221 -8.40 -12.98 -5.51
CA GLN A 221 -9.21 -14.14 -5.15
C GLN A 221 -9.16 -14.47 -3.67
N LYS A 222 -8.23 -13.85 -2.92
CA LYS A 222 -7.99 -14.11 -1.49
C LYS A 222 -8.38 -12.93 -0.60
N VAL A 223 -9.11 -11.97 -1.15
CA VAL A 223 -9.71 -10.89 -0.35
C VAL A 223 -11.20 -11.16 -0.15
N LEU A 224 -11.75 -10.73 0.98
CA LEU A 224 -13.17 -10.90 1.30
C LEU A 224 -13.74 -9.62 1.95
N PRO A 225 -14.59 -8.87 1.22
CA PRO A 225 -15.38 -7.78 1.79
C PRO A 225 -16.54 -8.34 2.63
N VAL A 226 -16.74 -7.83 3.85
CA VAL A 226 -17.80 -8.29 4.75
C VAL A 226 -18.66 -7.13 5.26
N MET A 227 -19.98 -7.35 5.26
CA MET A 227 -20.98 -6.51 5.91
C MET A 227 -21.64 -7.26 7.07
N LEU A 228 -21.61 -6.69 8.28
CA LEU A 228 -22.38 -7.14 9.43
C LEU A 228 -23.66 -6.30 9.57
N ASP A 229 -24.78 -6.82 9.08
CA ASP A 229 -26.07 -6.15 9.14
C ASP A 229 -26.82 -6.45 10.44
N VAL A 230 -26.58 -5.62 11.45
CA VAL A 230 -27.30 -5.67 12.73
C VAL A 230 -28.50 -4.72 12.77
N GLY A 231 -28.94 -4.21 11.62
CA GLY A 231 -29.94 -3.14 11.50
C GLY A 231 -29.30 -1.75 11.27
N THR A 232 -30.14 -0.72 11.23
CA THR A 232 -29.72 0.68 11.07
C THR A 232 -30.60 1.62 11.90
N ASN A 233 -30.00 2.65 12.48
CA ASN A 233 -30.72 3.72 13.19
C ASN A 233 -31.06 4.89 12.25
N ASN A 234 -30.71 4.79 10.97
CA ASN A 234 -31.04 5.79 9.96
C ASN A 234 -32.51 5.69 9.53
N LYS A 235 -33.34 6.59 10.04
CA LYS A 235 -34.79 6.64 9.74
C LYS A 235 -35.10 6.68 8.25
N LYS A 236 -34.29 7.39 7.45
CA LYS A 236 -34.50 7.48 5.99
C LYS A 236 -34.38 6.10 5.34
N LEU A 237 -33.40 5.30 5.76
CA LEU A 237 -33.20 3.93 5.26
C LEU A 237 -34.28 2.97 5.78
N LEU A 238 -34.70 3.12 7.03
CA LEU A 238 -35.81 2.34 7.59
C LEU A 238 -37.13 2.57 6.85
N GLU A 239 -37.38 3.80 6.40
CA GLU A 239 -38.57 4.20 5.66
C GLU A 239 -38.48 3.87 4.15
N ASP A 240 -37.26 3.77 3.60
CA ASP A 240 -37.04 3.43 2.20
C ASP A 240 -37.40 1.96 1.92
N LYS A 241 -38.34 1.77 0.99
CA LYS A 241 -38.80 0.44 0.56
C LYS A 241 -37.78 -0.29 -0.33
N LEU A 242 -36.82 0.44 -0.89
CA LEU A 242 -35.77 -0.10 -1.74
C LEU A 242 -34.48 -0.40 -0.97
N TYR A 243 -34.44 -0.08 0.32
CA TYR A 243 -33.30 -0.41 1.18
C TYR A 243 -33.10 -1.93 1.26
N LEU A 244 -31.87 -2.38 1.03
CA LEU A 244 -31.53 -3.80 0.97
C LEU A 244 -31.21 -4.44 2.34
N GLY A 245 -30.95 -3.64 3.37
CA GLY A 245 -30.61 -4.16 4.70
C GLY A 245 -31.82 -4.41 5.61
N LEU A 246 -31.55 -4.90 6.81
CA LEU A 246 -32.56 -5.13 7.85
C LEU A 246 -33.23 -3.81 8.24
N ARG A 247 -34.55 -3.76 8.06
CA ARG A 247 -35.39 -2.60 8.40
C ARG A 247 -35.79 -2.61 9.87
N GLN A 248 -34.79 -2.66 10.74
CA GLN A 248 -34.92 -2.60 12.20
C GLN A 248 -33.82 -1.72 12.81
N PRO A 249 -34.05 -1.16 14.02
CA PRO A 249 -32.99 -0.50 14.77
C PRO A 249 -31.79 -1.41 15.01
N ARG A 250 -30.61 -0.80 15.22
CA ARG A 250 -29.39 -1.57 15.49
C ARG A 250 -29.51 -2.37 16.78
N LEU A 251 -28.95 -3.58 16.77
CA LEU A 251 -28.68 -4.32 18.00
C LEU A 251 -27.72 -3.54 18.91
N GLU A 252 -27.84 -3.80 20.21
CA GLU A 252 -27.07 -3.16 21.26
C GLU A 252 -26.59 -4.18 22.30
N GLY A 253 -25.59 -3.81 23.10
CA GLY A 253 -25.03 -4.64 24.17
C GLY A 253 -24.53 -6.02 23.71
N GLU A 254 -24.79 -7.04 24.52
CA GLU A 254 -24.34 -8.43 24.26
C GLU A 254 -24.98 -9.05 23.00
N GLU A 255 -26.16 -8.58 22.58
CA GLU A 255 -26.78 -9.09 21.35
C GLU A 255 -25.97 -8.69 20.12
N TYR A 256 -25.47 -7.45 20.09
CA TYR A 256 -24.55 -6.98 19.06
C TYR A 256 -23.22 -7.75 19.11
N LEU A 257 -22.62 -7.85 20.30
CA LEU A 257 -21.31 -8.48 20.46
C LEU A 257 -21.33 -9.96 20.10
N ALA A 258 -22.42 -10.68 20.43
CA ALA A 258 -22.58 -12.08 20.06
C ALA A 258 -22.55 -12.31 18.53
N ILE A 259 -23.07 -11.37 17.74
CA ILE A 259 -23.00 -11.43 16.27
C ILE A 259 -21.56 -11.30 15.79
N VAL A 260 -20.83 -10.31 16.32
CA VAL A 260 -19.42 -10.10 15.95
C VAL A 260 -18.55 -11.27 16.40
N ASP A 261 -18.78 -11.78 17.62
CA ASP A 261 -18.05 -12.93 18.17
C ASP A 261 -18.24 -14.17 17.28
N GLU A 262 -19.47 -14.48 16.88
CA GLU A 262 -19.76 -15.63 16.01
C GLU A 262 -19.08 -15.49 14.64
N PHE A 263 -19.11 -14.29 14.04
CA PHE A 263 -18.40 -14.01 12.80
C PHE A 263 -16.89 -14.22 12.94
N MET A 264 -16.27 -13.67 13.99
CA MET A 264 -14.83 -13.79 14.22
C MET A 264 -14.42 -15.26 14.42
N GLU A 265 -15.23 -16.04 15.14
CA GLU A 265 -15.02 -17.47 15.30
C GLU A 265 -15.16 -18.25 13.99
N ALA A 266 -16.14 -17.91 13.16
CA ALA A 266 -16.30 -18.50 11.82
C ALA A 266 -15.12 -18.22 10.90
N VAL A 267 -14.61 -16.98 10.92
CA VAL A 267 -13.38 -16.60 10.20
C VAL A 267 -12.20 -17.42 10.69
N ARG A 268 -11.97 -17.51 11.99
CA ARG A 268 -10.84 -18.27 12.55
C ARG A 268 -10.92 -19.77 12.27
N ALA A 269 -12.13 -20.33 12.26
CA ALA A 269 -12.34 -21.74 11.95
C ALA A 269 -12.01 -22.07 10.50
N ARG A 270 -12.39 -21.20 9.55
CA ARG A 270 -12.14 -21.44 8.12
C ARG A 270 -10.77 -20.95 7.66
N TRP A 271 -10.34 -19.78 8.10
CA TRP A 271 -9.12 -19.08 7.68
C TRP A 271 -8.36 -18.52 8.89
N PRO A 272 -7.68 -19.37 9.69
CA PRO A 272 -7.05 -18.97 10.95
C PRO A 272 -5.90 -17.94 10.80
N LYS A 273 -5.36 -17.78 9.59
CA LYS A 273 -4.29 -16.81 9.28
C LYS A 273 -4.79 -15.55 8.55
N ALA A 274 -6.10 -15.41 8.32
CA ALA A 274 -6.64 -14.23 7.66
C ALA A 274 -6.42 -12.99 8.54
N VAL A 275 -5.97 -11.89 7.91
CA VAL A 275 -5.95 -10.58 8.55
C VAL A 275 -7.36 -10.00 8.50
N VAL A 276 -7.90 -9.59 9.65
CA VAL A 276 -9.24 -8.97 9.74
C VAL A 276 -9.11 -7.49 10.09
N GLN A 277 -9.46 -6.62 9.16
CA GLN A 277 -9.51 -5.18 9.39
C GLN A 277 -10.95 -4.74 9.69
N PHE A 278 -11.14 -4.06 10.82
CA PHE A 278 -12.40 -3.39 11.16
C PHE A 278 -12.42 -1.97 10.59
N GLU A 279 -13.58 -1.58 10.05
CA GLU A 279 -13.76 -0.32 9.32
C GLU A 279 -15.13 0.33 9.57
N ASP A 280 -15.15 1.65 9.78
CA ASP A 280 -16.34 2.49 9.84
C ASP A 280 -17.37 2.06 10.90
N PHE A 281 -16.88 1.57 12.04
CA PHE A 281 -17.68 1.24 13.22
C PHE A 281 -17.95 2.49 14.08
N GLN A 282 -19.13 2.54 14.71
CA GLN A 282 -19.42 3.50 15.77
C GLN A 282 -18.36 3.41 16.86
N MET A 283 -18.00 4.55 17.44
CA MET A 283 -16.85 4.70 18.34
C MET A 283 -16.83 3.66 19.47
N LYS A 284 -17.97 3.45 20.14
CA LYS A 284 -18.10 2.46 21.23
C LYS A 284 -17.75 1.05 20.76
N TRP A 285 -18.21 0.67 19.57
CA TRP A 285 -17.99 -0.66 19.01
C TRP A 285 -16.59 -0.82 18.46
N ALA A 286 -16.07 0.20 17.77
CA ALA A 286 -14.69 0.18 17.28
C ALA A 286 -13.68 -0.13 18.40
N PHE A 287 -13.84 0.52 19.56
CA PHE A 287 -13.01 0.25 20.73
C PHE A 287 -13.27 -1.11 21.36
N GLU A 288 -14.53 -1.45 21.63
CA GLU A 288 -14.89 -2.73 22.25
C GLU A 288 -14.40 -3.92 21.41
N THR A 289 -14.61 -3.88 20.08
CA THR A 289 -14.12 -4.93 19.18
C THR A 289 -12.60 -4.97 19.11
N LEU A 290 -11.93 -3.82 19.09
CA LEU A 290 -10.47 -3.79 19.05
C LEU A 290 -9.89 -4.43 20.31
N GLU A 291 -10.35 -4.04 21.48
CA GLU A 291 -9.86 -4.58 22.76
C GLU A 291 -10.17 -6.07 22.90
N ARG A 292 -11.37 -6.49 22.48
CA ARG A 292 -11.81 -7.89 22.56
C ARG A 292 -10.98 -8.84 21.68
N TYR A 293 -10.55 -8.40 20.50
CA TYR A 293 -9.97 -9.29 19.49
C TYR A 293 -8.46 -9.14 19.25
N ARG A 294 -7.86 -7.96 19.51
CA ARG A 294 -6.45 -7.65 19.15
C ARG A 294 -5.40 -8.63 19.68
N ASN A 295 -5.67 -9.28 20.81
CA ASN A 295 -4.75 -10.22 21.46
C ASN A 295 -5.03 -11.69 21.09
N ARG A 296 -6.07 -11.96 20.29
CA ARG A 296 -6.54 -13.31 19.95
C ARG A 296 -6.59 -13.58 18.45
N PHE A 297 -6.67 -12.53 17.65
CA PHE A 297 -6.81 -12.59 16.19
C PHE A 297 -5.80 -11.66 15.53
N CYS A 298 -5.46 -11.95 14.27
CA CYS A 298 -4.65 -11.06 13.45
C CYS A 298 -5.55 -9.93 12.94
N THR A 299 -5.78 -8.94 13.79
CA THR A 299 -6.77 -7.89 13.53
C THR A 299 -6.28 -6.52 13.95
N PHE A 300 -6.79 -5.51 13.27
CA PHE A 300 -6.59 -4.10 13.60
C PHE A 300 -7.82 -3.29 13.14
N ASN A 301 -7.96 -2.08 13.65
CA ASN A 301 -8.99 -1.13 13.22
C ASN A 301 -8.33 0.07 12.54
N ASP A 302 -8.67 0.35 11.28
CA ASP A 302 -7.98 1.42 10.53
C ASP A 302 -8.36 2.84 11.00
N ASP A 303 -9.59 3.04 11.47
CA ASP A 303 -10.05 4.34 12.00
C ASP A 303 -9.37 4.72 13.32
N ILE A 304 -8.89 3.73 14.07
CA ILE A 304 -8.15 3.93 15.32
C ILE A 304 -6.66 3.88 15.04
N GLN A 305 -6.16 2.74 14.57
CA GLN A 305 -4.74 2.44 14.46
C GLN A 305 -4.13 2.96 13.15
N GLY A 306 -4.87 2.91 12.04
CA GLY A 306 -4.41 3.47 10.77
C GLY A 306 -4.32 5.00 10.80
N THR A 307 -5.35 5.65 11.35
CA THR A 307 -5.34 7.10 11.57
C THR A 307 -4.26 7.53 12.57
N ALA A 308 -4.04 6.75 13.64
CA ALA A 308 -2.92 6.97 14.54
C ALA A 308 -1.56 6.93 13.83
N GLY A 309 -1.36 5.93 12.97
CA GLY A 309 -0.12 5.76 12.23
C GLY A 309 0.14 6.90 11.24
N VAL A 310 -0.87 7.34 10.48
CA VAL A 310 -0.66 8.39 9.48
C VAL A 310 -0.46 9.75 10.14
N ALA A 311 -1.13 10.01 11.27
CA ALA A 311 -0.90 11.21 12.06
C ALA A 311 0.52 11.20 12.66
N LEU A 312 0.98 10.07 13.21
CA LEU A 312 2.35 9.94 13.71
C LEU A 312 3.36 10.19 12.59
N ALA A 313 3.18 9.59 11.42
CA ALA A 313 4.06 9.80 10.28
C ALA A 313 4.14 11.29 9.88
N GLY A 314 2.99 11.98 9.87
CA GLY A 314 2.92 13.41 9.62
C GLY A 314 3.60 14.25 10.71
N LEU A 315 3.40 13.92 11.99
CA LEU A 315 4.04 14.60 13.12
C LEU A 315 5.57 14.43 13.09
N LEU A 316 6.08 13.24 12.81
CA LEU A 316 7.52 12.99 12.62
C LEU A 316 8.06 13.79 11.42
N GLY A 317 7.29 13.87 10.34
CA GLY A 317 7.60 14.75 9.21
C GLY A 317 7.65 16.22 9.60
N ALA A 318 6.73 16.68 10.45
CA ALA A 318 6.71 18.06 10.95
C ALA A 318 7.96 18.39 11.79
N VAL A 319 8.41 17.47 12.66
CA VAL A 319 9.67 17.62 13.40
C VAL A 319 10.85 17.83 12.44
N ARG A 320 10.95 17.01 11.39
CA ARG A 320 12.00 17.16 10.37
C ARG A 320 11.87 18.50 9.62
N ALA A 321 10.65 18.90 9.28
CA ALA A 321 10.38 20.15 8.56
C ALA A 321 10.78 21.38 9.38
N GLN A 322 10.71 21.28 10.71
CA GLN A 322 11.18 22.28 11.67
C GLN A 322 12.71 22.32 11.81
N GLY A 323 13.44 21.43 11.10
CA GLY A 323 14.90 21.34 11.15
C GLY A 323 15.43 20.58 12.35
N LEU A 324 14.57 19.82 13.04
CA LEU A 324 14.89 19.10 14.26
C LEU A 324 15.15 17.60 13.95
N PRO A 325 16.05 16.95 14.70
CA PRO A 325 16.20 15.50 14.62
C PRO A 325 14.96 14.80 15.17
N LEU A 326 14.66 13.59 14.70
CA LEU A 326 13.48 12.83 15.18
C LEU A 326 13.52 12.57 16.69
N GLN A 327 14.70 12.52 17.30
CA GLN A 327 14.87 12.39 18.75
C GLN A 327 14.30 13.59 19.53
N ASP A 328 13.99 14.70 18.86
CA ASP A 328 13.33 15.84 19.47
C ASP A 328 11.81 15.72 19.47
N PHE A 329 11.24 14.66 18.87
CA PHE A 329 9.79 14.43 18.87
C PHE A 329 9.18 14.47 20.27
N PRO A 330 9.76 13.87 21.33
CA PRO A 330 9.16 13.93 22.67
C PRO A 330 9.17 15.33 23.30
N ASN A 331 9.97 16.28 22.77
CA ASN A 331 10.02 17.66 23.23
C ASN A 331 8.99 18.56 22.53
N GLN A 332 8.18 18.00 21.63
CA GLN A 332 7.21 18.76 20.86
C GLN A 332 6.02 19.18 21.72
N LYS A 333 5.60 20.43 21.64
CA LYS A 333 4.37 20.87 22.29
C LYS A 333 3.19 20.65 21.35
N ILE A 334 2.35 19.65 21.65
CA ILE A 334 1.27 19.24 20.75
C ILE A 334 -0.08 19.51 21.42
N VAL A 335 -0.87 20.40 20.84
CA VAL A 335 -2.26 20.63 21.24
C VAL A 335 -3.17 19.75 20.39
N VAL A 336 -3.99 18.92 21.04
CA VAL A 336 -4.88 17.96 20.39
C VAL A 336 -6.33 18.32 20.70
N VAL A 337 -7.13 18.55 19.67
CA VAL A 337 -8.54 18.91 19.77
C VAL A 337 -9.40 17.75 19.32
N GLY A 338 -10.00 17.05 20.28
CA GLY A 338 -10.76 15.82 20.08
C GLY A 338 -10.16 14.66 20.88
N ALA A 339 -10.84 14.29 21.97
CA ALA A 339 -10.49 13.14 22.82
C ALA A 339 -11.28 11.87 22.48
N GLY A 340 -11.74 11.74 21.23
CA GLY A 340 -12.44 10.55 20.73
C GLY A 340 -11.46 9.46 20.24
N SER A 341 -11.98 8.44 19.56
CA SER A 341 -11.19 7.27 19.15
C SER A 341 -9.91 7.57 18.38
N ALA A 342 -10.01 8.44 17.37
CA ALA A 342 -8.85 8.84 16.59
C ALA A 342 -7.84 9.63 17.45
N GLY A 343 -8.33 10.57 18.28
CA GLY A 343 -7.51 11.34 19.22
C GLY A 343 -6.71 10.47 20.17
N ILE A 344 -7.38 9.57 20.87
CA ILE A 344 -6.75 8.64 21.82
C ILE A 344 -5.81 7.66 21.11
N GLY A 345 -6.19 7.15 19.94
CA GLY A 345 -5.32 6.30 19.12
C GLY A 345 -4.00 7.00 18.77
N VAL A 346 -4.07 8.24 18.28
CA VAL A 346 -2.88 9.04 17.95
C VAL A 346 -2.02 9.30 19.18
N LEU A 347 -2.62 9.69 20.30
CA LEU A 347 -1.91 9.97 21.55
C LEU A 347 -1.17 8.73 22.08
N ASN A 348 -1.83 7.57 22.07
CA ASN A 348 -1.22 6.31 22.50
C ASN A 348 -0.04 5.93 21.60
N MET A 349 -0.22 5.96 20.28
CA MET A 349 0.85 5.61 19.35
C MET A 349 2.03 6.60 19.41
N ALA A 350 1.75 7.90 19.51
CA ALA A 350 2.79 8.91 19.64
C ALA A 350 3.57 8.79 20.96
N LYS A 351 2.89 8.45 22.08
CA LYS A 351 3.54 8.18 23.36
C LYS A 351 4.44 6.94 23.28
N GLN A 352 3.98 5.86 22.68
CA GLN A 352 4.77 4.64 22.52
C GLN A 352 5.99 4.86 21.61
N ALA A 353 5.80 5.51 20.47
CA ALA A 353 6.91 5.91 19.59
C ALA A 353 7.96 6.74 20.34
N SER A 354 7.51 7.69 21.18
CA SER A 354 8.41 8.50 22.02
C SER A 354 9.23 7.65 23.01
N LEU A 355 8.62 6.64 23.61
CA LEU A 355 9.28 5.75 24.59
C LEU A 355 10.31 4.80 23.95
N ARG A 356 10.14 4.47 22.68
CA ARG A 356 11.05 3.56 21.94
C ARG A 356 12.24 4.28 21.30
N MET A 357 12.21 5.61 21.23
CA MET A 357 13.28 6.38 20.59
C MET A 357 14.62 6.25 21.36
N PRO A 358 15.71 5.84 20.69
CA PRO A 358 17.00 5.61 21.33
C PRO A 358 17.57 6.86 22.00
N GLY A 359 18.12 6.70 23.20
CA GLY A 359 18.83 7.78 23.92
C GLY A 359 17.93 8.79 24.62
N ILE A 360 16.62 8.56 24.66
CA ILE A 360 15.66 9.44 25.33
C ILE A 360 15.32 8.87 26.70
N HIS A 361 15.61 9.65 27.74
CA HIS A 361 15.11 9.41 29.09
C HIS A 361 13.89 10.30 29.32
N ILE A 362 12.71 9.78 29.02
CA ILE A 362 11.45 10.46 29.36
C ILE A 362 11.31 10.44 30.89
N THR A 363 11.32 11.63 31.49
CA THR A 363 11.18 11.75 32.96
C THR A 363 9.77 11.33 33.40
N GLU A 364 9.66 10.85 34.63
CA GLU A 364 8.36 10.48 35.18
C GLU A 364 7.44 11.71 35.21
N GLY A 365 6.26 11.59 34.59
CA GLY A 365 5.30 12.69 34.47
C GLY A 365 5.51 13.62 33.26
N HIS A 366 6.51 13.39 32.41
CA HIS A 366 6.62 14.09 31.13
C HIS A 366 5.38 13.88 30.28
N ASN A 367 4.80 14.98 29.77
CA ASN A 367 3.64 14.92 28.91
C ASN A 367 3.69 16.05 27.88
N GLN A 368 3.88 15.67 26.64
CA GLN A 368 4.03 16.60 25.51
C GLN A 368 2.67 17.03 24.90
N PHE A 369 1.56 16.51 25.43
CA PHE A 369 0.22 16.70 24.89
C PHE A 369 -0.67 17.59 25.78
N TRP A 370 -1.46 18.44 25.13
CA TRP A 370 -2.56 19.20 25.73
C TRP A 370 -3.85 18.83 25.00
N VAL A 371 -4.70 18.04 25.65
CA VAL A 371 -5.89 17.43 25.03
C VAL A 371 -7.13 18.24 25.39
N LEU A 372 -7.93 18.59 24.40
CA LEU A 372 -9.21 19.28 24.56
C LEU A 372 -10.36 18.40 24.06
N ASP A 373 -11.48 18.45 24.77
CA ASP A 373 -12.78 17.95 24.31
C ASP A 373 -13.81 19.08 24.21
N LYS A 374 -15.09 18.71 24.13
CA LYS A 374 -16.20 19.66 24.05
C LYS A 374 -16.29 20.63 25.24
N ASP A 375 -15.74 20.25 26.39
CA ASP A 375 -15.80 21.02 27.63
C ASP A 375 -14.49 21.80 27.88
N GLY A 376 -13.52 21.73 26.95
CA GLY A 376 -12.25 22.46 26.99
C GLY A 376 -11.05 21.58 27.34
N LEU A 377 -9.96 22.19 27.83
CA LEU A 377 -8.75 21.49 28.25
C LEU A 377 -9.05 20.44 29.32
N ILE A 378 -8.55 19.22 29.12
CA ILE A 378 -8.71 18.11 30.04
C ILE A 378 -7.56 18.09 31.05
N THR A 379 -7.90 18.18 32.33
CA THR A 379 -6.97 18.07 33.45
C THR A 379 -7.40 16.96 34.42
N LYS A 380 -6.54 16.64 35.39
CA LYS A 380 -6.80 15.69 36.47
C LYS A 380 -7.90 16.15 37.42
N ALA A 381 -8.33 17.42 37.33
CA ALA A 381 -9.45 17.95 38.09
C ALA A 381 -10.81 17.64 37.44
N ARG A 382 -10.85 17.13 36.19
CA ARG A 382 -12.08 16.77 35.48
C ARG A 382 -12.87 15.70 36.25
N GLU A 383 -14.13 16.01 36.57
CA GLU A 383 -15.07 15.02 37.08
C GLU A 383 -15.46 14.03 35.98
N GLY A 384 -15.52 12.74 36.31
CA GLY A 384 -15.90 11.69 35.35
C GLY A 384 -14.89 11.48 34.21
N LEU A 385 -13.61 11.76 34.46
CA LEU A 385 -12.54 11.62 33.47
C LEU A 385 -12.51 10.20 32.87
N ASP A 386 -12.60 10.13 31.54
CA ASP A 386 -12.52 8.87 30.81
C ASP A 386 -11.17 8.18 31.08
N PRO A 387 -11.14 6.91 31.53
CA PRO A 387 -9.90 6.17 31.74
C PRO A 387 -8.95 6.18 30.53
N ALA A 388 -9.50 6.23 29.31
CA ALA A 388 -8.74 6.22 28.07
C ALA A 388 -7.93 7.53 27.85
N VAL A 389 -8.41 8.66 28.36
CA VAL A 389 -7.71 9.96 28.27
C VAL A 389 -7.00 10.35 29.57
N ALA A 390 -7.29 9.67 30.68
CA ALA A 390 -6.74 9.97 32.00
C ALA A 390 -5.20 9.98 32.02
N GLY A 391 -4.56 9.12 31.22
CA GLY A 391 -3.10 9.08 31.08
C GLY A 391 -2.47 10.29 30.39
N PHE A 392 -3.28 11.17 29.78
CA PHE A 392 -2.86 12.38 29.08
C PHE A 392 -3.35 13.67 29.73
N ALA A 393 -4.20 13.58 30.77
CA ALA A 393 -4.76 14.73 31.46
C ALA A 393 -3.66 15.55 32.16
N ARG A 394 -3.72 16.89 32.01
CA ARG A 394 -2.80 17.85 32.66
C ARG A 394 -3.09 17.95 34.15
N GLY A 395 -2.17 18.47 34.95
CA GLY A 395 -2.32 18.70 36.39
C GLY A 395 -1.24 18.07 37.26
N SER A 396 -0.17 17.55 36.68
CA SER A 396 1.05 17.13 37.37
C SER A 396 2.16 16.87 36.36
N GLY A 397 3.34 17.46 36.54
CA GLY A 397 4.51 17.18 35.71
C GLY A 397 5.43 18.39 35.56
N PRO A 398 6.63 18.19 34.98
CA PRO A 398 7.56 19.28 34.72
C PRO A 398 7.08 20.25 33.63
N ASP A 399 6.20 19.80 32.74
CA ASP A 399 5.75 20.56 31.56
C ASP A 399 4.52 21.43 31.81
N GLU A 400 4.08 21.58 33.07
CA GLU A 400 2.86 22.33 33.38
C GLU A 400 2.99 23.81 33.05
N ILE A 401 1.96 24.35 32.40
CA ILE A 401 1.88 25.78 32.10
C ILE A 401 1.07 26.43 33.23
N PRO A 402 1.67 27.38 33.98
CA PRO A 402 0.96 28.11 35.01
C PRO A 402 -0.32 28.74 34.46
N ASP A 403 -1.37 28.76 35.28
CA ASP A 403 -2.66 29.39 34.98
C ASP A 403 -3.48 28.74 33.85
N LEU A 404 -3.12 27.57 33.32
CA LEU A 404 -4.04 26.75 32.55
C LEU A 404 -4.86 25.86 33.48
N GLN A 405 -6.19 26.03 33.42
CA GLN A 405 -7.14 25.36 34.29
C GLN A 405 -8.01 24.38 33.49
N GLU A 406 -8.71 23.52 34.22
CA GLU A 406 -9.76 22.67 33.70
C GLU A 406 -10.77 23.48 32.86
N GLY A 407 -11.09 22.98 31.66
CA GLY A 407 -12.05 23.61 30.77
C GLY A 407 -11.54 24.89 30.08
N ALA A 408 -10.24 25.19 30.13
CA ALA A 408 -9.67 26.31 29.38
C ALA A 408 -9.98 26.19 27.88
N SER A 409 -10.27 27.32 27.23
CA SER A 409 -10.66 27.36 25.83
C SER A 409 -9.49 27.07 24.89
N LEU A 410 -9.79 26.63 23.66
CA LEU A 410 -8.77 26.34 22.64
C LEU A 410 -7.83 27.52 22.39
N VAL A 411 -8.37 28.73 22.27
CA VAL A 411 -7.56 29.95 22.03
C VAL A 411 -6.64 30.23 23.21
N GLU A 412 -7.11 30.08 24.46
CA GLU A 412 -6.29 30.28 25.65
C GLU A 412 -5.17 29.25 25.74
N VAL A 413 -5.47 27.98 25.46
CA VAL A 413 -4.48 26.91 25.44
C VAL A 413 -3.41 27.20 24.38
N VAL A 414 -3.78 27.51 23.14
CA VAL A 414 -2.81 27.80 22.08
C VAL A 414 -1.94 29.01 22.42
N LYS A 415 -2.52 30.09 22.96
CA LYS A 415 -1.77 31.29 23.38
C LYS A 415 -0.75 31.01 24.49
N LYS A 416 -1.12 30.18 25.48
CA LYS A 416 -0.26 29.89 26.64
C LYS A 416 0.77 28.79 26.36
N VAL A 417 0.35 27.72 25.69
CA VAL A 417 1.23 26.59 25.35
C VAL A 417 2.22 26.98 24.26
N LYS A 418 1.82 27.85 23.31
CA LYS A 418 2.60 28.17 22.10
C LYS A 418 3.04 26.89 21.37
N PRO A 419 2.09 26.05 20.94
CA PRO A 419 2.38 24.69 20.50
C PRO A 419 3.18 24.66 19.20
N HIS A 420 4.02 23.65 19.02
CA HIS A 420 4.72 23.40 17.76
C HIS A 420 3.79 22.74 16.72
N ALA A 421 2.80 21.97 17.20
CA ALA A 421 1.78 21.36 16.36
C ALA A 421 0.38 21.51 17.00
N LEU A 422 -0.60 21.83 16.15
CA LEU A 422 -2.02 21.85 16.48
C LEU A 422 -2.74 20.77 15.67
N LEU A 423 -3.35 19.81 16.35
CA LEU A 423 -3.94 18.61 15.75
C LEU A 423 -5.44 18.52 16.03
N GLY A 424 -6.25 18.56 14.99
CA GLY A 424 -7.71 18.50 15.04
C GLY A 424 -8.24 17.11 14.67
N LEU A 425 -8.96 16.48 15.59
CA LEU A 425 -9.57 15.15 15.50
C LEU A 425 -11.00 15.18 16.08
N SER A 426 -11.69 16.30 15.90
CA SER A 426 -12.93 16.64 16.62
C SER A 426 -14.22 16.33 15.85
N GLY A 427 -14.15 16.26 14.53
CA GLY A 427 -15.32 16.25 13.64
C GLY A 427 -16.06 17.58 13.55
N VAL A 428 -15.50 18.68 14.07
CA VAL A 428 -16.13 20.00 14.11
C VAL A 428 -15.43 20.94 13.13
N GLY A 429 -16.11 21.22 12.01
CA GLY A 429 -15.59 22.09 10.96
C GLY A 429 -15.42 23.53 11.42
N GLY A 430 -14.31 24.16 11.03
CA GLY A 430 -14.03 25.58 11.31
C GLY A 430 -13.65 25.91 12.76
N ILE A 431 -13.40 24.91 13.62
CA ILE A 431 -13.02 25.14 15.02
C ILE A 431 -11.64 25.81 15.16
N PHE A 432 -10.73 25.62 14.18
CA PHE A 432 -9.49 26.38 14.08
C PHE A 432 -9.75 27.70 13.36
N ASN A 433 -10.53 28.54 14.03
CA ASN A 433 -10.94 29.84 13.50
C ASN A 433 -9.77 30.84 13.45
N GLU A 434 -10.03 32.04 12.91
CA GLU A 434 -9.01 33.09 12.76
C GLU A 434 -8.29 33.44 14.08
N GLU A 435 -8.98 33.44 15.23
CA GLU A 435 -8.36 33.75 16.52
C GLU A 435 -7.39 32.66 16.96
N VAL A 436 -7.75 31.39 16.76
CA VAL A 436 -6.89 30.24 17.03
C VAL A 436 -5.66 30.27 16.12
N LEU A 437 -5.85 30.51 14.82
CA LEU A 437 -4.74 30.53 13.86
C LEU A 437 -3.81 31.74 14.06
N LYS A 438 -4.35 32.90 14.44
CA LYS A 438 -3.53 34.04 14.87
C LYS A 438 -2.75 33.74 16.15
N ALA A 439 -3.33 32.99 17.09
CA ALA A 439 -2.58 32.53 18.26
C ALA A 439 -1.48 31.52 17.87
N MET A 440 -1.75 30.64 16.90
CA MET A 440 -0.77 29.67 16.39
C MET A 440 0.44 30.34 15.71
N LYS A 441 0.27 31.55 15.15
CA LYS A 441 1.37 32.35 14.60
C LYS A 441 2.46 32.65 15.64
N GLU A 442 2.08 32.75 16.92
CA GLU A 442 2.99 33.02 18.04
C GLU A 442 3.58 31.72 18.64
N SER A 443 3.58 30.63 17.86
CA SER A 443 4.22 29.36 18.20
C SER A 443 5.71 29.54 18.51
N ASP A 444 6.23 28.73 19.43
CA ASP A 444 7.69 28.68 19.68
C ASP A 444 8.44 27.91 18.58
N SER A 445 7.72 27.23 17.67
CA SER A 445 8.30 26.62 16.48
C SER A 445 8.39 27.64 15.35
N PRO A 446 9.53 27.75 14.64
CA PRO A 446 9.64 28.62 13.48
C PRO A 446 8.80 28.14 12.29
N ARG A 447 8.34 26.88 12.33
CA ARG A 447 7.47 26.25 11.33
C ARG A 447 6.33 25.52 12.04
N PRO A 448 5.33 26.26 12.54
CA PRO A 448 4.20 25.66 13.23
C PRO A 448 3.43 24.74 12.29
N ALA A 449 3.05 23.57 12.79
CA ALA A 449 2.29 22.59 12.03
C ALA A 449 0.80 22.60 12.44
N VAL A 450 -0.11 22.59 11.47
CA VAL A 450 -1.55 22.54 11.67
C VAL A 450 -2.11 21.34 10.92
N PHE A 451 -2.74 20.43 11.65
CA PHE A 451 -3.34 19.20 11.13
C PHE A 451 -4.85 19.25 11.30
N ALA A 452 -5.60 19.40 10.21
CA ALA A 452 -7.07 19.38 10.18
C ALA A 452 -7.59 18.01 9.72
N MET A 453 -7.59 17.02 10.62
CA MET A 453 -7.74 15.61 10.24
C MET A 453 -9.19 15.16 10.09
N SER A 454 -10.15 15.99 10.46
CA SER A 454 -11.57 15.64 10.35
C SER A 454 -12.05 15.55 8.91
N ASN A 455 -12.91 14.57 8.65
CA ASN A 455 -13.48 14.27 7.33
C ASN A 455 -15.01 14.41 7.34
N PRO A 456 -15.65 14.79 6.21
CA PRO A 456 -15.05 15.23 4.95
C PRO A 456 -14.55 16.69 5.04
N THR A 457 -14.25 17.35 3.91
CA THR A 457 -13.74 18.74 3.87
C THR A 457 -14.60 19.74 4.65
N THR A 458 -15.93 19.57 4.68
CA THR A 458 -16.86 20.43 5.45
C THR A 458 -16.74 20.26 6.97
N LYS A 459 -16.05 19.22 7.43
CA LYS A 459 -15.77 18.94 8.84
C LYS A 459 -14.31 19.20 9.21
N ALA A 460 -13.46 19.55 8.25
CA ALA A 460 -12.08 19.94 8.52
C ALA A 460 -12.03 21.16 9.44
N GLU A 461 -11.14 21.12 10.43
CA GLU A 461 -11.04 22.15 11.46
C GLU A 461 -10.70 23.55 10.90
N CYS A 462 -9.97 23.61 9.79
CA CYS A 462 -9.70 24.81 9.00
C CYS A 462 -9.34 24.42 7.55
N THR A 463 -9.25 25.42 6.68
CA THR A 463 -8.73 25.25 5.31
C THR A 463 -7.23 25.58 5.24
N PRO A 464 -6.48 25.09 4.23
CA PRO A 464 -5.09 25.52 4.04
C PRO A 464 -4.99 27.03 3.79
N ASP A 465 -5.94 27.64 3.07
CA ASP A 465 -5.98 29.08 2.83
C ASP A 465 -5.99 29.87 4.14
N ASP A 466 -6.82 29.46 5.11
CA ASP A 466 -6.87 30.10 6.43
C ASP A 466 -5.53 29.97 7.16
N VAL A 467 -4.90 28.80 7.11
CA VAL A 467 -3.62 28.54 7.78
C VAL A 467 -2.51 29.40 7.19
N PHE A 468 -2.31 29.39 5.87
CA PHE A 468 -1.25 30.18 5.25
C PHE A 468 -1.49 31.68 5.35
N LYS A 469 -2.75 32.12 5.42
CA LYS A 469 -3.13 33.53 5.61
C LYS A 469 -2.88 34.02 7.03
N HIS A 470 -3.25 33.23 8.04
CA HIS A 470 -3.28 33.68 9.44
C HIS A 470 -2.05 33.23 10.26
N VAL A 471 -1.52 32.02 10.00
CA VAL A 471 -0.31 31.50 10.64
C VAL A 471 0.94 31.98 9.90
N GLY A 472 0.92 31.93 8.57
CA GLY A 472 1.96 32.48 7.70
C GLY A 472 2.61 31.48 6.74
N GLU A 473 3.49 31.97 5.86
CA GLU A 473 4.07 31.19 4.75
C GLU A 473 4.94 30.00 5.19
N ASN A 474 5.46 30.03 6.42
CA ASN A 474 6.33 28.99 6.96
C ASN A 474 5.56 27.85 7.65
N ALA A 475 4.23 28.00 7.79
CA ALA A 475 3.38 26.98 8.40
C ALA A 475 3.39 25.68 7.58
N ILE A 476 3.17 24.57 8.26
CA ILE A 476 3.00 23.26 7.65
C ILE A 476 1.54 22.87 7.80
N PHE A 477 0.88 22.50 6.71
CA PHE A 477 -0.53 22.11 6.74
C PHE A 477 -0.71 20.67 6.29
N ALA A 478 -1.48 19.90 7.05
CA ALA A 478 -1.97 18.59 6.67
C ALA A 478 -3.46 18.44 7.02
N SER A 479 -4.14 17.56 6.32
CA SER A 479 -5.58 17.34 6.51
C SER A 479 -5.99 15.91 6.18
N GLY A 480 -7.11 15.44 6.73
CA GLY A 480 -7.64 14.10 6.38
C GLY A 480 -8.25 14.08 4.97
N SER A 481 -8.93 15.16 4.63
CA SER A 481 -9.61 15.34 3.35
C SER A 481 -8.72 16.05 2.31
N PRO A 482 -8.92 15.82 1.01
CA PRO A 482 -8.10 16.46 -0.01
C PRO A 482 -8.42 17.96 -0.13
N PHE A 483 -7.37 18.78 -0.21
CA PHE A 483 -7.45 20.20 -0.55
C PHE A 483 -6.45 20.55 -1.66
N SER A 484 -6.70 21.66 -2.35
CA SER A 484 -5.74 22.20 -3.32
C SER A 484 -4.59 22.92 -2.61
N ASN A 485 -3.43 22.93 -3.24
CA ASN A 485 -2.30 23.75 -2.79
C ASN A 485 -2.64 25.25 -2.91
N VAL A 486 -2.03 26.06 -2.06
CA VAL A 486 -2.29 27.51 -1.96
C VAL A 486 -1.12 28.30 -2.58
N ALA A 487 -1.43 29.23 -3.47
CA ALA A 487 -0.43 30.15 -4.02
C ALA A 487 -0.18 31.30 -3.04
N LEU A 488 1.06 31.44 -2.54
CA LEU A 488 1.39 32.39 -1.47
C LEU A 488 1.69 33.82 -1.96
N GLY A 489 1.51 34.10 -3.25
CA GLY A 489 1.71 35.43 -3.86
C GLY A 489 3.18 35.85 -4.07
N ASN A 490 4.13 35.24 -3.37
CA ASN A 490 5.58 35.45 -3.50
C ASN A 490 6.25 34.48 -4.50
N GLY A 491 5.46 33.79 -5.33
CA GLY A 491 5.93 32.72 -6.22
C GLY A 491 6.15 31.36 -5.53
N LYS A 492 5.98 31.26 -4.20
CA LYS A 492 5.99 29.99 -3.47
C LYS A 492 4.60 29.37 -3.40
N THR A 493 4.59 28.07 -3.15
CA THR A 493 3.38 27.26 -2.97
C THR A 493 3.33 26.77 -1.52
N GLY A 494 2.20 26.99 -0.86
CA GLY A 494 1.84 26.31 0.38
C GLY A 494 1.21 24.97 0.05
N TYR A 495 1.87 23.88 0.43
CA TYR A 495 1.42 22.53 0.09
C TYR A 495 0.33 22.07 1.06
N ALA A 496 -0.79 21.59 0.49
CA ALA A 496 -1.88 21.00 1.25
C ALA A 496 -1.68 19.48 1.31
N ASN A 497 -1.13 19.00 2.43
CA ASN A 497 -0.86 17.58 2.60
C ASN A 497 -2.15 16.82 2.96
N GLN A 498 -2.26 15.58 2.46
CA GLN A 498 -3.34 14.68 2.83
C GLN A 498 -2.80 13.52 3.68
N ALA A 499 -3.21 13.46 4.95
CA ALA A 499 -2.92 12.36 5.86
C ALA A 499 -3.94 11.24 5.65
N ASN A 500 -3.83 10.53 4.52
CA ASN A 500 -4.75 9.47 4.13
C ASN A 500 -4.26 8.10 4.64
N ASN A 501 -5.13 7.33 5.30
CA ASN A 501 -4.80 5.99 5.80
C ASN A 501 -4.30 5.03 4.69
N MET A 502 -4.62 5.29 3.41
CA MET A 502 -4.13 4.54 2.26
C MET A 502 -2.60 4.42 2.18
N TYR A 503 -1.85 5.32 2.83
CA TYR A 503 -0.40 5.19 2.91
C TYR A 503 0.08 4.05 3.82
N LEU A 504 -0.75 3.60 4.75
CA LEU A 504 -0.37 2.64 5.79
C LEU A 504 -1.11 1.32 5.71
N PHE A 505 -2.44 1.32 5.66
CA PHE A 505 -3.21 0.08 5.78
C PHE A 505 -2.80 -0.99 4.76
N PRO A 506 -2.48 -0.66 3.48
CA PRO A 506 -2.02 -1.67 2.53
C PRO A 506 -0.70 -2.32 2.98
N GLY A 507 0.22 -1.51 3.52
CA GLY A 507 1.51 -1.98 4.02
C GLY A 507 1.37 -2.78 5.32
N ILE A 508 0.51 -2.34 6.25
CA ILE A 508 0.21 -3.07 7.50
C ILE A 508 -0.33 -4.46 7.18
N GLY A 509 -1.37 -4.55 6.35
CA GLY A 509 -1.94 -5.85 5.98
C GLY A 509 -0.96 -6.72 5.20
N LEU A 510 -0.13 -6.13 4.32
CA LEU A 510 0.93 -6.86 3.63
C LEU A 510 1.97 -7.45 4.59
N GLY A 511 2.48 -6.65 5.52
CA GLY A 511 3.48 -7.11 6.48
C GLY A 511 2.94 -8.14 7.47
N ALA A 512 1.70 -7.96 7.95
CA ALA A 512 1.00 -8.92 8.80
C ALA A 512 0.77 -10.25 8.08
N LEU A 513 0.30 -10.21 6.82
CA LEU A 513 0.11 -11.39 5.99
C LEU A 513 1.43 -12.15 5.77
N LEU A 514 2.47 -11.44 5.35
CA LEU A 514 3.75 -12.05 4.97
C LEU A 514 4.55 -12.59 6.16
N SER A 515 4.43 -11.96 7.33
CA SER A 515 5.00 -12.48 8.57
C SER A 515 4.26 -13.72 9.08
N GLY A 516 3.01 -13.94 8.65
CA GLY A 516 2.14 -14.97 9.21
C GLY A 516 1.81 -14.73 10.69
N ALA A 517 1.89 -13.47 11.14
CA ALA A 517 1.69 -13.12 12.54
C ALA A 517 0.27 -13.45 13.02
N ARG A 518 0.16 -13.91 14.28
CA ARG A 518 -1.14 -14.22 14.90
C ARG A 518 -1.88 -13.00 15.41
N ILE A 519 -1.16 -11.92 15.68
CA ILE A 519 -1.66 -10.65 16.18
C ILE A 519 -0.90 -9.51 15.48
N ILE A 520 -1.49 -8.33 15.45
CA ILE A 520 -0.81 -7.10 15.00
C ILE A 520 -0.48 -6.28 16.24
N SER A 521 0.81 -6.15 16.56
CA SER A 521 1.27 -5.40 17.74
C SER A 521 1.34 -3.90 17.47
N ASP A 522 1.40 -3.10 18.54
CA ASP A 522 1.62 -1.65 18.42
C ASP A 522 2.98 -1.35 17.78
N GLY A 523 4.02 -2.13 18.08
CA GLY A 523 5.33 -1.97 17.46
C GLY A 523 5.35 -2.26 15.95
N MET A 524 4.53 -3.19 15.47
CA MET A 524 4.32 -3.40 14.03
C MET A 524 3.71 -2.16 13.35
N LEU A 525 2.69 -1.55 13.97
CA LEU A 525 2.03 -0.36 13.45
C LEU A 525 2.95 0.85 13.43
N GLU A 526 3.68 1.06 14.53
CA GLU A 526 4.70 2.11 14.67
C GLU A 526 5.80 1.98 13.63
N ALA A 527 6.34 0.78 13.42
CA ALA A 527 7.36 0.53 12.40
C ALA A 527 6.85 0.92 10.99
N GLY A 528 5.57 0.68 10.70
CA GLY A 528 4.93 1.14 9.47
C GLY A 528 4.89 2.67 9.36
N ALA A 529 4.48 3.36 10.44
CA ALA A 529 4.39 4.82 10.49
C ALA A 529 5.77 5.51 10.38
N GLU A 530 6.77 5.02 11.11
CA GLU A 530 8.16 5.50 11.05
C GLU A 530 8.76 5.27 9.66
N CYS A 531 8.51 4.10 9.07
CA CYS A 531 8.93 3.80 7.71
C CYS A 531 8.34 4.81 6.73
N LEU A 532 7.03 5.07 6.79
CA LEU A 532 6.38 6.08 5.94
C LEU A 532 7.01 7.47 6.08
N ALA A 533 7.26 7.92 7.32
CA ALA A 533 7.90 9.21 7.58
C ALA A 533 9.34 9.30 7.04
N SER A 534 10.05 8.18 6.98
CA SER A 534 11.43 8.12 6.46
C SER A 534 11.52 8.25 4.93
N TYR A 535 10.45 7.96 4.20
CA TYR A 535 10.43 8.02 2.73
C TYR A 535 10.32 9.43 2.15
N ILE A 536 10.02 10.43 2.99
CA ILE A 536 9.95 11.81 2.53
C ILE A 536 11.36 12.36 2.40
N THR A 537 11.70 12.87 1.22
CA THR A 537 13.00 13.49 0.97
C THR A 537 13.16 14.77 1.78
N ASP A 538 14.39 15.13 2.14
CA ASP A 538 14.65 16.39 2.86
C ASP A 538 14.21 17.61 2.03
N ASP A 539 14.32 17.54 0.69
CA ASP A 539 13.85 18.59 -0.21
C ASP A 539 12.33 18.78 -0.14
N ASP A 540 11.56 17.70 -0.06
CA ASP A 540 10.11 17.76 0.04
C ASP A 540 9.66 18.20 1.44
N ILE A 541 10.32 17.69 2.48
CA ILE A 541 10.14 18.15 3.87
C ILE A 541 10.39 19.66 3.99
N GLN A 542 11.45 20.19 3.35
CA GLN A 542 11.75 21.62 3.35
C GLN A 542 10.64 22.44 2.70
N LYS A 543 10.03 21.93 1.62
CA LYS A 543 8.84 22.54 0.99
C LYS A 543 7.58 22.46 1.86
N GLY A 544 7.60 21.70 2.95
CA GLY A 544 6.44 21.45 3.82
C GLY A 544 5.57 20.30 3.32
N ILE A 545 6.10 19.40 2.49
CA ILE A 545 5.42 18.18 2.05
C ILE A 545 5.74 17.08 3.06
N LEU A 546 4.71 16.47 3.65
CA LEU A 546 4.81 15.49 4.74
C LEU A 546 4.47 14.06 4.35
N PHE A 547 3.79 13.85 3.22
CA PHE A 547 3.39 12.53 2.76
C PHE A 547 3.89 12.28 1.33
N PRO A 548 4.25 11.03 0.99
CA PRO A 548 4.79 10.75 -0.32
C PRO A 548 3.66 10.59 -1.34
N PRO A 549 3.98 10.53 -2.65
CA PRO A 549 3.02 10.04 -3.62
C PRO A 549 2.65 8.57 -3.33
N VAL A 550 1.40 8.20 -3.59
CA VAL A 550 0.95 6.80 -3.47
C VAL A 550 1.73 5.95 -4.47
N SER A 551 2.46 4.95 -3.96
CA SER A 551 3.30 4.07 -4.77
C SER A 551 3.40 2.69 -4.14
N ARG A 552 3.25 1.65 -4.97
CA ARG A 552 3.46 0.26 -4.57
C ARG A 552 4.83 0.02 -3.93
N HIS A 553 5.83 0.78 -4.36
CA HIS A 553 7.17 0.68 -3.79
C HIS A 553 7.17 1.05 -2.30
N ILE A 554 6.54 2.16 -1.95
CA ILE A 554 6.43 2.63 -0.57
C ILE A 554 5.57 1.67 0.25
N THR A 555 4.45 1.21 -0.29
CA THR A 555 3.61 0.19 0.35
C THR A 555 4.40 -1.08 0.69
N ALA A 556 5.22 -1.57 -0.24
CA ALA A 556 6.03 -2.77 -0.01
C ALA A 556 7.09 -2.54 1.08
N GLN A 557 7.62 -1.32 1.18
CA GLN A 557 8.60 -0.94 2.20
C GLN A 557 7.98 -0.80 3.58
N VAL A 558 6.79 -0.20 3.68
CA VAL A 558 5.97 -0.20 4.90
C VAL A 558 5.69 -1.63 5.32
N GLY A 559 5.27 -2.51 4.40
CA GLY A 559 5.05 -3.93 4.69
C GLY A 559 6.31 -4.66 5.15
N ALA A 560 7.47 -4.35 4.58
CA ALA A 560 8.76 -4.89 5.02
C ALA A 560 9.17 -4.40 6.41
N ALA A 561 8.83 -3.16 6.80
CA ALA A 561 9.07 -2.64 8.14
C ALA A 561 8.17 -3.34 9.18
N VAL A 562 6.88 -3.48 8.87
CA VAL A 562 5.90 -4.20 9.68
C VAL A 562 6.32 -5.67 9.89
N LEU A 563 6.77 -6.35 8.83
CA LEU A 563 7.28 -7.72 8.91
C LEU A 563 8.52 -7.80 9.81
N ARG A 564 9.49 -6.90 9.64
CA ARG A 564 10.70 -6.87 10.47
C ARG A 564 10.39 -6.65 11.94
N ALA A 565 9.41 -5.80 12.25
CA ALA A 565 8.93 -5.63 13.62
C ALA A 565 8.31 -6.93 14.16
N ALA A 566 7.48 -7.62 13.37
CA ALA A 566 6.94 -8.92 13.77
C ALA A 566 8.02 -9.97 14.04
N VAL A 567 9.10 -10.00 13.25
CA VAL A 567 10.25 -10.87 13.49
C VAL A 567 10.99 -10.48 14.77
N ALA A 568 11.27 -9.19 14.96
CA ALA A 568 11.99 -8.69 16.14
C ALA A 568 11.21 -8.91 17.46
N GLU A 569 9.88 -8.93 17.38
CA GLU A 569 8.98 -9.18 18.51
C GLU A 569 8.61 -10.67 18.69
N ASP A 570 9.22 -11.57 17.90
CA ASP A 570 8.97 -13.03 17.92
C ASP A 570 7.50 -13.40 17.65
N LEU A 571 6.84 -12.62 16.79
CA LEU A 571 5.44 -12.80 16.37
C LEU A 571 5.32 -13.49 15.00
N ALA A 572 6.38 -13.53 14.21
CA ALA A 572 6.35 -14.05 12.84
C ALA A 572 6.36 -15.60 12.79
N GLU A 573 5.34 -16.20 12.15
CA GLU A 573 5.23 -17.66 11.97
C GLU A 573 5.55 -18.14 10.56
N GLY A 574 5.70 -17.22 9.60
CA GLY A 574 5.88 -17.55 8.19
C GLY A 574 4.57 -17.69 7.39
N CYS A 575 4.68 -17.48 6.09
CA CYS A 575 3.58 -17.53 5.13
C CYS A 575 3.94 -18.43 3.94
N ASP A 576 2.99 -19.29 3.58
CA ASP A 576 3.13 -20.29 2.51
C ASP A 576 4.43 -21.11 2.68
N ASP A 577 5.35 -21.07 1.70
CA ASP A 577 6.60 -21.84 1.72
C ASP A 577 7.71 -21.19 2.55
N VAL A 578 7.52 -19.96 3.05
CA VAL A 578 8.54 -19.22 3.80
C VAL A 578 8.33 -19.39 5.30
N GLY A 579 9.29 -20.07 5.95
CA GLY A 579 9.26 -20.36 7.37
C GLY A 579 9.83 -19.23 8.25
N PRO A 580 9.63 -19.29 9.57
CA PRO A 580 10.09 -18.24 10.50
C PRO A 580 11.63 -18.10 10.53
N LYS A 581 12.35 -19.20 10.33
CA LYS A 581 13.84 -19.17 10.24
C LYS A 581 14.34 -18.43 9.00
N GLU A 582 13.65 -18.58 7.88
CA GLU A 582 13.99 -17.90 6.63
C GLU A 582 13.71 -16.40 6.78
N LEU A 583 12.55 -16.04 7.33
CA LEU A 583 12.22 -14.65 7.67
C LEU A 583 13.26 -14.00 8.60
N ALA A 584 13.68 -14.70 9.65
CA ALA A 584 14.72 -14.22 10.55
C ALA A 584 16.03 -13.98 9.79
N SER A 585 16.48 -14.93 8.97
CA SER A 585 17.70 -14.78 8.18
C SER A 585 17.63 -13.64 7.15
N MET A 586 16.46 -13.41 6.56
CA MET A 586 16.22 -12.32 5.61
C MET A 586 16.22 -10.95 6.29
N SER A 587 15.88 -10.89 7.58
CA SER A 587 15.92 -9.66 8.37
C SER A 587 17.34 -9.24 8.81
N GLU A 588 18.33 -10.14 8.74
CA GLU A 588 19.69 -9.94 9.26
C GLU A 588 20.74 -9.46 8.22
N VAL A 589 20.45 -9.45 6.91
CA VAL A 589 21.46 -9.20 5.86
C VAL A 589 21.24 -7.87 5.12
N PRO A 590 22.18 -6.89 5.19
CA PRO A 590 22.14 -5.66 4.40
C PRO A 590 23.01 -5.79 3.13
N TYR A 591 22.42 -5.89 1.93
CA TYR A 591 23.16 -5.81 0.66
C TYR A 591 22.35 -5.18 -0.49
N TYR A 592 22.97 -4.24 -1.21
CA TYR A 592 22.35 -3.27 -2.12
C TYR A 592 22.43 -3.67 -3.61
N GLU A 593 21.35 -3.40 -4.38
CA GLU A 593 21.41 -3.05 -5.81
C GLU A 593 20.07 -2.41 -6.27
N GLU A 594 20.13 -1.45 -7.21
CA GLU A 594 18.97 -0.74 -7.78
C GLU A 594 18.13 -1.65 -8.68
N ILE A 595 16.82 -1.81 -8.37
CA ILE A 595 15.90 -2.53 -9.25
C ILE A 595 15.23 -1.54 -10.21
N ASN A 596 15.50 -1.70 -11.50
CA ASN A 596 14.73 -1.09 -12.58
C ASN A 596 13.33 -1.74 -12.70
N ILE A 597 12.29 -1.06 -12.18
CA ILE A 597 10.89 -1.52 -12.18
C ILE A 597 10.17 -1.17 -13.51
N THR A 598 10.75 -1.50 -14.66
CA THR A 598 10.17 -1.15 -15.98
C THR A 598 9.77 -2.32 -16.87
N SER A 599 9.85 -3.57 -16.39
CA SER A 599 9.47 -4.75 -17.18
C SER A 599 8.51 -5.72 -16.48
N LEU A 600 7.39 -5.21 -15.94
CA LEU A 600 6.32 -6.07 -15.41
C LEU A 600 5.28 -6.40 -16.51
N LYS A 601 5.47 -7.53 -17.19
CA LYS A 601 4.37 -8.23 -17.90
C LYS A 601 3.43 -8.79 -16.83
N PHE A 602 2.15 -8.43 -16.90
CA PHE A 602 1.14 -8.85 -15.93
C PHE A 602 0.58 -10.22 -16.33
N GLU A 603 0.98 -11.27 -15.61
CA GLU A 603 0.21 -12.50 -15.43
C GLU A 603 -0.23 -12.55 -13.96
N PRO A 604 -1.35 -13.21 -13.61
CA PRO A 604 -1.93 -13.18 -12.27
C PRO A 604 -0.87 -13.48 -11.19
N MET A 605 -0.58 -12.49 -10.34
CA MET A 605 0.47 -12.56 -9.32
C MET A 605 0.13 -13.62 -8.27
N ALA A 606 1.01 -14.62 -8.14
CA ALA A 606 1.07 -15.48 -6.97
C ALA A 606 1.75 -14.75 -5.80
N MET A 607 1.37 -15.07 -4.56
CA MET A 607 2.05 -14.56 -3.35
C MET A 607 3.55 -14.83 -3.37
N SER A 608 4.00 -15.88 -4.06
CA SER A 608 5.42 -16.18 -4.28
C SER A 608 6.17 -15.05 -4.99
N GLU A 609 5.55 -14.30 -5.91
CA GLU A 609 6.21 -13.17 -6.59
C GLU A 609 6.27 -11.91 -5.71
N VAL A 610 5.26 -11.70 -4.86
CA VAL A 610 5.27 -10.64 -3.84
C VAL A 610 6.32 -10.98 -2.78
N LEU A 611 6.38 -12.23 -2.32
CA LEU A 611 7.43 -12.74 -1.44
C LEU A 611 8.81 -12.66 -2.07
N THR A 612 8.96 -12.96 -3.38
CA THR A 612 10.23 -12.81 -4.09
C THR A 612 10.63 -11.33 -4.14
N LYS A 613 9.69 -10.41 -4.43
CA LYS A 613 9.95 -8.96 -4.43
C LYS A 613 10.21 -8.41 -3.04
N LEU A 614 9.53 -8.91 -1.99
CA LEU A 614 9.78 -8.52 -0.61
C LEU A 614 11.08 -9.13 -0.08
N THR A 615 11.48 -10.31 -0.55
CA THR A 615 12.80 -10.90 -0.31
C THR A 615 13.90 -9.97 -0.82
N VAL A 616 13.69 -9.37 -2.00
CA VAL A 616 14.61 -8.35 -2.53
C VAL A 616 14.55 -7.03 -1.75
N LEU A 617 13.39 -6.64 -1.19
CA LEU A 617 13.24 -5.39 -0.41
C LEU A 617 13.78 -5.51 1.02
N LEU A 618 13.63 -6.66 1.68
CA LEU A 618 14.15 -6.94 3.03
C LEU A 618 15.69 -6.92 3.05
N THR A 619 16.34 -7.10 1.90
CA THR A 619 17.80 -7.04 1.76
C THR A 619 18.40 -5.64 1.55
N VAL A 620 17.62 -4.55 1.32
CA VAL A 620 18.18 -3.26 0.82
C VAL A 620 17.80 -2.04 1.69
N GLY A 621 18.77 -1.26 2.19
CA GLY A 621 18.50 0.00 2.92
C GLY A 621 19.68 0.97 3.23
N ASN A 622 19.57 2.21 2.69
CA ASN A 622 20.17 3.55 2.98
C ASN A 622 21.68 3.87 3.08
N GLY A 623 22.12 4.81 2.23
CA GLY A 623 23.43 5.49 2.29
C GLY A 623 23.31 6.97 2.71
N GLY A 624 24.12 7.36 3.71
CA GLY A 624 24.41 8.76 4.03
C GLY A 624 25.69 9.22 3.33
N LEU A 625 25.65 10.40 2.71
CA LEU A 625 26.80 11.05 2.08
C LEU A 625 27.98 11.19 3.06
N ARG A 626 29.12 10.57 2.74
CA ARG A 626 30.44 11.12 3.06
C ARG A 626 31.35 11.03 1.86
N ARG A 627 31.66 12.22 1.30
CA ARG A 627 32.80 12.43 0.41
C ARG A 627 34.09 12.09 1.17
N SER A 628 34.90 11.15 0.66
CA SER A 628 36.35 11.19 0.88
C SER A 628 37.11 10.85 -0.40
N LYS A 629 37.98 11.78 -0.77
CA LYS A 629 38.92 11.72 -1.90
C LYS A 629 40.02 10.66 -1.67
N ASN A 630 40.55 10.16 -2.79
CA ASN A 630 41.87 9.55 -3.00
C ASN A 630 42.10 8.13 -2.42
N VAL A 631 42.46 7.17 -3.28
CA VAL A 631 43.85 6.73 -3.59
C VAL A 631 43.77 5.41 -4.37
N VAL A 632 44.31 5.39 -5.59
CA VAL A 632 44.70 4.18 -6.34
C VAL A 632 46.13 3.83 -5.92
N PRO A 633 46.48 2.53 -5.79
CA PRO A 633 47.60 2.05 -6.61
C PRO A 633 47.44 0.61 -7.16
N HIS A 634 47.77 0.51 -8.46
CA HIS A 634 48.39 -0.57 -9.23
C HIS A 634 48.65 -1.95 -8.62
N LEU A 635 48.37 -3.00 -9.41
CA LEU A 635 49.26 -4.15 -9.63
C LEU A 635 49.00 -4.79 -11.02
N GLN A 636 50.09 -5.06 -11.76
CA GLN A 636 50.20 -5.58 -13.13
C GLN A 636 50.03 -7.12 -13.23
N PRO A 637 49.84 -7.68 -14.46
CA PRO A 637 49.50 -9.09 -14.71
C PRO A 637 50.71 -9.97 -15.05
N PRO A 638 50.54 -11.31 -15.16
CA PRO A 638 51.47 -12.11 -15.95
C PRO A 638 50.82 -13.00 -17.03
N CYS A 639 51.45 -12.90 -18.21
CA CYS A 639 51.90 -13.97 -19.12
C CYS A 639 50.96 -14.60 -20.16
N GLU A 640 51.35 -14.32 -21.41
CA GLU A 640 51.05 -14.99 -22.68
C GLU A 640 51.65 -16.41 -22.76
N GLN A 641 50.99 -17.31 -23.50
CA GLN A 641 51.66 -18.33 -24.31
C GLN A 641 50.95 -18.51 -25.67
N LYS A 642 51.72 -18.29 -26.74
CA LYS A 642 51.42 -18.54 -28.16
C LYS A 642 51.26 -20.03 -28.47
N ILE A 643 50.56 -20.37 -29.56
CA ILE A 643 50.93 -21.39 -30.56
C ILE A 643 50.15 -21.13 -31.89
N ASN A 644 50.77 -21.56 -32.99
CA ASN A 644 50.78 -21.05 -34.36
C ASN A 644 49.60 -21.41 -35.30
N ARG A 645 49.48 -20.62 -36.38
CA ARG A 645 48.82 -20.93 -37.66
C ARG A 645 49.78 -21.68 -38.59
N GLU A 646 49.27 -22.57 -39.45
CA GLU A 646 49.64 -22.64 -40.89
C GLU A 646 48.79 -23.64 -41.72
N ASN A 647 48.53 -23.22 -42.98
CA ASN A 647 48.36 -23.97 -44.24
C ASN A 647 46.99 -24.46 -44.78
N LEU A 648 46.43 -23.63 -45.70
CA LEU A 648 46.29 -23.81 -47.17
C LEU A 648 45.34 -24.88 -47.81
N THR A 649 44.32 -24.34 -48.51
CA THR A 649 43.85 -24.60 -49.91
C THR A 649 43.36 -25.98 -50.39
N GLY A 650 42.19 -26.00 -51.04
CA GLY A 650 41.74 -27.07 -51.97
C GLY A 650 40.26 -26.93 -52.39
N SER A 651 39.93 -27.25 -53.64
CA SER A 651 38.77 -26.81 -54.45
C SER A 651 37.61 -27.81 -54.64
N THR A 652 36.50 -27.29 -55.22
CA THR A 652 35.51 -27.87 -56.19
C THR A 652 34.28 -28.72 -55.75
N GLU A 653 33.11 -28.13 -56.03
CA GLU A 653 31.82 -28.59 -56.63
C GLU A 653 31.05 -29.90 -56.24
N ALA A 654 29.78 -29.65 -55.87
CA ALA A 654 28.50 -30.25 -56.29
C ALA A 654 28.01 -31.66 -55.85
N ASP A 655 26.69 -31.68 -55.55
CA ASP A 655 25.69 -32.76 -55.46
C ASP A 655 25.40 -33.51 -54.12
N ALA A 656 24.31 -33.03 -53.49
CA ALA A 656 23.14 -33.78 -52.96
C ALA A 656 23.22 -34.61 -51.64
N PRO A 657 22.07 -34.78 -50.92
CA PRO A 657 21.95 -34.80 -49.46
C PRO A 657 21.76 -36.21 -48.86
N ASP A 658 21.53 -36.30 -47.54
CA ASP A 658 21.07 -37.48 -46.78
C ASP A 658 22.07 -38.28 -45.92
N ILE A 659 23.04 -37.64 -45.27
CA ILE A 659 23.67 -38.23 -44.07
C ILE A 659 24.03 -37.15 -43.05
N LEU A 660 23.03 -36.55 -42.39
CA LEU A 660 23.27 -35.72 -41.18
C LEU A 660 22.02 -35.56 -40.28
N PHE A 661 21.09 -36.52 -40.30
CA PHE A 661 19.90 -36.50 -39.44
C PHE A 661 20.02 -37.36 -38.17
N GLU A 662 21.17 -37.98 -37.90
CA GLU A 662 21.32 -38.96 -36.81
C GLU A 662 22.51 -38.71 -35.85
N ARG A 663 23.21 -37.55 -35.93
CA ARG A 663 24.34 -37.23 -35.02
C ARG A 663 24.39 -35.80 -34.48
N MET A 664 23.25 -35.19 -34.16
CA MET A 664 23.21 -33.91 -33.42
C MET A 664 22.36 -33.94 -32.12
N TYR A 665 22.08 -35.13 -31.59
CA TYR A 665 21.63 -35.29 -30.20
C TYR A 665 22.81 -35.76 -29.34
N GLN A 666 23.72 -34.84 -29.00
CA GLN A 666 24.61 -34.87 -27.81
C GLN A 666 25.77 -33.86 -27.96
N THR A 667 25.54 -32.56 -27.79
CA THR A 667 26.52 -31.67 -27.11
C THR A 667 25.85 -30.38 -26.63
N ARG A 668 25.98 -30.08 -25.33
CA ARG A 668 25.58 -28.81 -24.72
C ARG A 668 26.50 -27.69 -25.21
N ILE A 669 25.96 -26.71 -25.94
CA ILE A 669 26.66 -25.44 -26.18
C ILE A 669 26.34 -24.49 -25.01
N CYS A 670 27.38 -24.06 -24.30
CA CYS A 670 27.30 -23.10 -23.20
C CYS A 670 26.96 -21.69 -23.71
N PHE A 671 26.03 -21.02 -23.02
CA PHE A 671 25.55 -19.66 -23.26
C PHE A 671 26.65 -18.57 -23.33
N GLY A 672 27.85 -18.86 -22.80
CA GLY A 672 29.00 -17.96 -22.85
C GLY A 672 29.67 -17.83 -24.24
N CYS A 673 29.57 -18.84 -25.11
CA CYS A 673 30.15 -18.76 -26.46
C CYS A 673 29.30 -17.92 -27.43
N LEU A 674 27.99 -17.87 -27.21
CA LEU A 674 27.04 -17.08 -28.02
C LEU A 674 27.25 -15.57 -27.79
N LEU A 675 27.50 -15.15 -26.55
CA LEU A 675 27.76 -13.76 -26.18
C LEU A 675 29.10 -13.23 -26.71
N LEU A 676 30.13 -14.07 -26.76
CA LEU A 676 31.43 -13.72 -27.37
C LEU A 676 31.35 -13.55 -28.89
N THR A 677 30.46 -14.29 -29.55
CA THR A 677 30.26 -14.21 -31.01
C THR A 677 29.44 -12.96 -31.38
N ILE A 678 28.47 -12.59 -30.54
CA ILE A 678 27.68 -11.35 -30.70
C ILE A 678 28.55 -10.11 -30.45
N PHE A 679 29.43 -10.12 -29.44
CA PHE A 679 30.34 -9.00 -29.20
C PHE A 679 31.39 -8.79 -30.31
N HIS A 680 31.88 -9.87 -30.93
CA HIS A 680 32.77 -9.74 -32.10
C HIS A 680 32.03 -9.30 -33.38
N LEU A 681 30.76 -9.68 -33.56
CA LEU A 681 29.95 -9.17 -34.68
C LEU A 681 29.66 -7.67 -34.56
N VAL A 682 29.35 -7.19 -33.35
CA VAL A 682 29.07 -5.76 -33.11
C VAL A 682 30.34 -4.90 -33.28
N ALA A 683 31.49 -5.38 -32.83
CA ALA A 683 32.78 -4.69 -33.03
C ALA A 683 33.23 -4.64 -34.50
N HIS A 684 32.85 -5.64 -35.32
CA HIS A 684 33.11 -5.61 -36.77
C HIS A 684 32.13 -4.72 -37.53
N MET A 685 30.90 -4.53 -37.03
CA MET A 685 29.95 -3.59 -37.64
C MET A 685 30.36 -2.12 -37.45
N GLU A 686 30.91 -1.72 -36.29
CA GLU A 686 31.37 -0.34 -36.09
C GLU A 686 32.54 0.04 -37.02
N SER A 687 33.39 -0.91 -37.37
CA SER A 687 34.47 -0.71 -38.36
C SER A 687 33.94 -0.53 -39.79
N ILE A 688 32.83 -1.19 -40.14
CA ILE A 688 32.21 -1.10 -41.47
C ILE A 688 31.37 0.18 -41.60
N PHE A 689 30.73 0.62 -40.50
CA PHE A 689 29.99 1.89 -40.46
C PHE A 689 30.91 3.12 -40.57
N ALA A 690 32.16 3.03 -40.12
CA ALA A 690 33.14 4.12 -40.22
C ALA A 690 33.74 4.32 -41.63
N GLU A 691 33.79 3.27 -42.47
CA GLU A 691 34.30 3.36 -43.85
C GLU A 691 33.24 3.74 -44.89
N ILE A 692 31.94 3.66 -44.53
CA ILE A 692 30.83 3.90 -45.48
C ILE A 692 30.32 5.36 -45.46
N ASP A 693 30.75 6.18 -44.50
CA ASP A 693 30.38 7.61 -44.42
C ASP A 693 31.14 8.52 -45.41
N ALA A 694 31.96 7.94 -46.30
CA ALA A 694 32.76 8.69 -47.28
C ALA A 694 32.08 8.85 -48.66
N HIS A 695 30.99 8.13 -48.97
CA HIS A 695 30.34 8.19 -50.29
C HIS A 695 28.81 8.30 -50.16
N GLY A 696 28.28 9.46 -50.60
CA GLY A 696 26.93 9.96 -50.31
C GLY A 696 25.71 9.13 -50.77
N PRO A 697 24.49 9.65 -50.55
CA PRO A 697 23.29 8.85 -50.40
C PRO A 697 22.64 8.51 -51.75
N ARG A 698 23.11 7.46 -52.43
CA ARG A 698 22.37 6.85 -53.56
C ARG A 698 22.39 5.31 -53.63
N ILE A 699 22.89 4.60 -52.62
CA ILE A 699 22.90 3.12 -52.59
C ILE A 699 22.12 2.58 -51.37
N TRP A 700 20.94 3.15 -51.09
CA TRP A 700 20.08 2.63 -50.01
C TRP A 700 18.84 1.88 -50.51
N LEU A 701 18.50 1.97 -51.79
CA LEU A 701 17.23 1.46 -52.33
C LEU A 701 17.28 0.04 -52.91
N CYS A 702 18.44 -0.62 -52.96
CA CYS A 702 18.56 -1.94 -53.60
C CYS A 702 19.06 -3.10 -52.72
N ILE A 703 19.55 -2.87 -51.49
CA ILE A 703 20.22 -3.93 -50.70
C ILE A 703 19.53 -4.23 -49.35
N ALA A 704 18.73 -3.30 -48.81
CA ALA A 704 18.01 -3.50 -47.55
C ALA A 704 17.06 -4.73 -47.49
N PRO A 705 16.42 -5.19 -48.59
CA PRO A 705 15.48 -6.32 -48.50
C PRO A 705 16.14 -7.71 -48.34
N PHE A 706 17.41 -7.88 -48.73
CA PHE A 706 18.05 -9.21 -48.74
C PHE A 706 18.72 -9.57 -47.42
N ILE A 707 19.20 -8.58 -46.64
CA ILE A 707 19.89 -8.84 -45.37
C ILE A 707 18.89 -9.19 -44.25
N CYS A 708 17.65 -8.69 -44.32
CA CYS A 708 16.63 -9.00 -43.31
C CYS A 708 15.99 -10.40 -43.47
N LEU A 709 16.06 -11.02 -44.65
CA LEU A 709 15.37 -12.30 -44.89
C LEU A 709 16.18 -13.51 -44.40
N ASP A 710 17.51 -13.48 -44.53
CA ASP A 710 18.38 -14.57 -44.05
C ASP A 710 18.56 -14.57 -42.52
N MET A 711 18.45 -13.40 -41.87
CA MET A 711 18.55 -13.30 -40.40
C MET A 711 17.32 -13.82 -39.65
N ILE A 712 16.15 -13.87 -40.30
CA ILE A 712 14.90 -14.37 -39.69
C ILE A 712 14.79 -15.90 -39.82
N MET A 713 15.49 -16.51 -40.79
CA MET A 713 15.41 -17.95 -41.06
C MET A 713 16.43 -18.81 -40.29
N SER A 714 17.33 -18.21 -39.50
CA SER A 714 18.33 -18.93 -38.69
C SER A 714 18.32 -18.59 -37.19
N LEU A 715 17.28 -17.89 -36.71
CA LEU A 715 16.88 -17.77 -35.30
C LEU A 715 15.68 -18.69 -35.05
#